data_AF-A0A9X1KG49-F1
#
_entry.id   AF-A0A9X1KG49-F1
#
_cell.length_a   1.000
_cell.length_b   1.000
_cell.length_c   1.000
_cell.angle_alpha   90.00
_cell.angle_beta   90.00
_cell.angle_gamma   90.00
#
_symmetry.space_group_name_H-M   'P 1'
#
loop_
_entity.id
_entity.type
_entity.pdbx_description
1 polymer ?
#
loop_
_entity_poly.entity_id
_entity_poly.type
_entity_poly.pdbx_seq_one_letter_code
_entity_poly.pdbx_strand_id
1 'polypeptide(L)'
;MTTRKKNGEATTSPTTKNIKSTTIVAEKDAKSLTDSQIDTSKTVNLQNKFTSFEEFKSFAKDLFINGSGIDPELFADIEFHESIEWTDGMDAEAPIHDELGWYFTRFGYQVKEPIYAAFLRNEDGSLWQVMVSLWDEDRQRPYRYLAPKGNGDRAFTPPVPEPIRKKVASRSGMNVPMEGSFWDWVREAKIPRIITEGGKKALAALSQGYVTIGLYGCRCGAGKSKDEDGINLEPSLTPDLERLAVENSIWLLAMDRDDSHKAKISVTKGKKRLTLALKAANPSYVEDIFWRTEQGKGIDDLIVNSGTGAFDRAYSDAIARLEKTFKSGTPQNDEPEKHKNPPPDQMAKEIAEDYRHMIAFNDETKSWMRYEADANGVWSPESNEYMEAVIYKILGEKGAYNFGADYVSNILKLLRHELIERRWNEVDSREFLPFENGVLEIANGKLHKHAPGFRLTWSLPRSYSEIAGSWNNINNFLEHLSDGNRDVKELLICYCNAVIKGRYDLQKFMHLIGLGGTGKGTFTRLVTELIGEQNTLVTNLPIWCTNQFEGANAFGKRLVIFPEEDPFKGSIGRFLSLTGGDKVRAEEKRKKSFNFDYKGMTLVCSNFPIFSGGSSSRAKRRTITVPCNKRVVETQRRELSKVFEPELSAFTNYLLSIPDTHVTAVLRGDKEIVTCTLEFWDNQMKGDSVSSWINDCIIYDPTALTPIGNDRNEGNNGTPYTLFGSYIRHCQNSGGSPKSSRTFSPDLIETCQTILNWPVQKEINMRGSFIRGLRLRVVGVDQDIPTYDHWLNQRISAGDIQDDIQVVVDNGGLHGGLHGGLHGGSKPLPDKEDGGSGGSTLSFTAGEKDILDIYVEPPVVPISEIPASSTEVVPHANLPIDQQFPLGAWVGAMDVAGVVVDHVEPDSVELADRAGNIIGLYHRSVCEMRKPVIDSIPKPVIEIVAGCPHFQEGGVYYSAKVGEKFKIKKILTTKDELVGILPGVDKREISIEMLHVVCLKESPKTTFNVGDTVEILNSKTKSTGVVERIDGYVWVRQPKKNVACSHYSHRLRKVG
;
A
#
# COMPACT_ATOMS: atom_id res chain seq x y z
N MET A 1 42.12 -23.21 58.39
CA MET A 1 43.15 -22.24 57.95
C MET A 1 42.80 -21.85 56.51
N THR A 2 42.86 -20.59 56.05
CA THR A 2 43.45 -19.38 56.66
C THR A 2 42.82 -18.08 56.10
N THR A 3 42.80 -17.01 56.91
CA THR A 3 42.83 -15.56 56.54
C THR A 3 41.94 -14.94 55.43
N ARG A 4 41.14 -13.93 55.84
CA ARG A 4 40.77 -12.70 55.08
C ARG A 4 41.98 -12.15 54.27
N LYS A 5 41.87 -11.36 53.18
CA LYS A 5 41.33 -9.97 53.09
C LYS A 5 41.80 -9.30 51.76
N LYS A 6 41.18 -8.16 51.38
CA LYS A 6 41.63 -7.16 50.36
C LYS A 6 41.54 -7.60 48.88
N ASN A 7 41.38 -6.70 47.88
CA ASN A 7 40.95 -5.28 47.82
C ASN A 7 40.39 -4.99 46.40
N GLY A 8 39.63 -3.89 46.21
CA GLY A 8 39.16 -3.48 44.87
C GLY A 8 38.24 -2.26 44.85
N GLU A 9 38.82 -1.07 44.79
CA GLU A 9 38.17 0.23 44.52
C GLU A 9 37.99 0.44 42.99
N ALA A 10 37.15 1.32 42.43
CA ALA A 10 35.96 2.07 42.91
C ALA A 10 35.32 2.82 41.70
N THR A 11 34.44 3.79 41.99
CA THR A 11 34.03 4.97 41.17
C THR A 11 33.01 4.87 40.02
N THR A 12 32.08 5.84 40.07
CA THR A 12 31.30 6.50 39.00
C THR A 12 30.04 5.85 38.37
N SER A 13 29.08 6.74 38.11
CA SER A 13 27.74 6.61 37.51
C SER A 13 27.82 6.64 35.95
N PRO A 14 26.73 6.52 35.13
CA PRO A 14 25.31 6.82 35.46
C PRO A 14 24.17 6.03 34.75
N THR A 15 22.93 6.34 35.19
CA THR A 15 21.64 6.38 34.42
C THR A 15 20.98 5.13 33.80
N THR A 16 19.64 5.15 33.94
CA THR A 16 18.57 4.69 33.01
C THR A 16 18.10 3.22 32.89
N LYS A 17 16.76 3.13 32.96
CA LYS A 17 15.79 2.28 32.21
C LYS A 17 15.36 0.89 32.72
N ASN A 18 14.03 0.83 32.88
CA ASN A 18 13.09 -0.24 32.52
C ASN A 18 12.92 -1.48 33.42
N ILE A 19 11.71 -1.56 33.97
CA ILE A 19 11.09 -2.74 34.61
C ILE A 19 10.45 -3.64 33.52
N LYS A 20 10.38 -4.96 33.77
CA LYS A 20 9.61 -5.92 32.97
C LYS A 20 9.07 -7.07 33.84
N SER A 21 7.77 -7.38 33.72
CA SER A 21 7.10 -8.64 34.15
C SER A 21 7.19 -8.96 35.68
N THR A 22 6.40 -9.84 36.29
CA THR A 22 5.86 -11.13 35.81
C THR A 22 4.60 -11.60 36.56
N THR A 23 3.72 -12.29 35.82
CA THR A 23 2.68 -13.29 36.15
C THR A 23 2.42 -13.72 37.61
N ILE A 24 1.14 -13.96 37.93
CA ILE A 24 0.68 -14.95 38.94
C ILE A 24 -0.34 -15.92 38.28
N VAL A 25 -0.32 -17.18 38.71
CA VAL A 25 -1.29 -18.26 38.36
C VAL A 25 -1.81 -18.88 39.67
N ALA A 26 -3.04 -19.40 39.67
CA ALA A 26 -3.67 -20.01 40.85
C ALA A 26 -3.66 -21.55 40.80
N GLU A 27 -3.58 -22.23 41.95
CA GLU A 27 -4.41 -23.40 42.30
C GLU A 27 -4.28 -23.86 43.78
N LYS A 28 -5.42 -24.31 44.33
CA LYS A 28 -5.68 -25.45 45.25
C LYS A 28 -5.13 -25.60 46.70
N ASP A 29 -6.10 -26.01 47.53
CA ASP A 29 -6.09 -27.11 48.53
C ASP A 29 -5.21 -27.10 49.79
N ALA A 30 -5.87 -26.68 50.88
CA ALA A 30 -6.19 -27.51 52.07
C ALA A 30 -5.10 -27.99 53.08
N LYS A 31 -5.46 -27.72 54.36
CA LYS A 31 -5.09 -28.37 55.64
C LYS A 31 -3.79 -28.01 56.37
N SER A 32 -4.05 -27.69 57.65
CA SER A 32 -3.33 -27.98 58.89
C SER A 32 -2.28 -27.01 59.43
N LEU A 33 -2.70 -26.26 60.46
CA LEU A 33 -1.95 -25.99 61.69
C LEU A 33 -2.84 -26.37 62.89
N THR A 34 -2.24 -26.71 64.02
CA THR A 34 -2.86 -27.49 65.12
C THR A 34 -3.34 -26.66 66.31
N ASP A 35 -4.14 -27.31 67.18
CA ASP A 35 -4.88 -26.74 68.30
C ASP A 35 -4.06 -25.96 69.35
N SER A 36 -4.70 -24.91 69.88
CA SER A 36 -4.69 -24.61 71.33
C SER A 36 -6.07 -24.03 71.71
N GLN A 37 -6.55 -24.30 72.93
CA GLN A 37 -7.98 -24.21 73.30
C GLN A 37 -8.38 -22.91 74.02
N ILE A 38 -9.68 -22.60 73.98
CA ILE A 38 -10.44 -21.66 74.86
C ILE A 38 -10.07 -20.17 74.62
N ASP A 39 -11.01 -19.24 74.42
CA ASP A 39 -12.28 -19.07 75.14
C ASP A 39 -13.50 -18.74 74.24
N THR A 40 -14.68 -19.26 74.63
CA THR A 40 -15.97 -19.06 73.96
C THR A 40 -16.73 -17.87 74.55
N SER A 41 -16.24 -16.65 74.32
CA SER A 41 -17.05 -15.44 74.48
C SER A 41 -17.87 -15.16 73.21
N LYS A 42 -19.09 -14.63 73.37
CA LYS A 42 -20.09 -14.52 72.30
C LYS A 42 -19.60 -13.61 71.16
N THR A 43 -19.26 -14.20 70.01
CA THR A 43 -19.06 -13.43 68.78
C THR A 43 -20.38 -12.76 68.40
N VAL A 44 -20.43 -11.43 68.47
CA VAL A 44 -21.60 -10.67 68.01
C VAL A 44 -21.68 -10.82 66.49
N ASN A 45 -22.82 -11.27 65.98
CA ASN A 45 -23.10 -11.28 64.54
C ASN A 45 -23.35 -9.85 64.08
N LEU A 46 -22.26 -9.09 63.90
CA LEU A 46 -22.28 -7.72 63.37
C LEU A 46 -23.06 -7.70 62.05
N GLN A 47 -24.11 -6.88 61.97
CA GLN A 47 -24.95 -6.75 60.79
C GLN A 47 -24.25 -5.91 59.72
N ASN A 48 -23.48 -4.90 60.15
CA ASN A 48 -22.56 -4.15 59.29
C ASN A 48 -21.16 -4.81 59.34
N LYS A 49 -20.45 -4.87 58.20
CA LYS A 49 -19.06 -5.37 58.13
C LYS A 49 -18.00 -4.27 57.94
N PHE A 50 -18.41 -3.03 57.69
CA PHE A 50 -17.52 -1.89 57.50
C PHE A 50 -17.28 -1.18 58.83
N THR A 51 -16.02 -0.86 59.12
CA THR A 51 -15.59 -0.21 60.37
C THR A 51 -15.88 1.30 60.40
N SER A 52 -16.08 1.93 59.24
CA SER A 52 -16.35 3.35 59.11
C SER A 52 -17.14 3.70 57.84
N PHE A 53 -17.77 4.87 57.83
CA PHE A 53 -18.49 5.42 56.67
C PHE A 53 -17.57 5.61 55.46
N GLU A 54 -16.34 6.09 55.67
CA GLU A 54 -15.34 6.26 54.61
C GLU A 54 -14.84 4.94 54.02
N GLU A 55 -14.74 3.88 54.83
CA GLU A 55 -14.47 2.53 54.31
C GLU A 55 -15.59 2.05 53.38
N PHE A 56 -16.85 2.28 53.78
CA PHE A 56 -18.01 1.95 52.93
C PHE A 56 -18.05 2.79 51.64
N LYS A 57 -17.78 4.11 51.70
CA LYS A 57 -17.65 4.98 50.52
C LYS A 57 -16.54 4.49 49.58
N SER A 58 -15.36 4.18 50.13
CA SER A 58 -14.22 3.67 49.35
C SER A 58 -14.54 2.32 48.70
N PHE A 59 -15.19 1.42 49.43
CA PHE A 59 -15.64 0.13 48.90
C PHE A 59 -16.69 0.28 47.80
N ALA A 60 -17.70 1.13 48.00
CA ALA A 60 -18.73 1.39 46.99
C ALA A 60 -18.11 2.02 45.72
N LYS A 61 -17.17 2.95 45.89
CA LYS A 61 -16.44 3.59 44.78
C LYS A 61 -15.62 2.59 43.96
N ASP A 62 -14.86 1.71 44.62
CA ASP A 62 -14.13 0.64 43.93
C ASP A 62 -15.07 -0.35 43.24
N LEU A 63 -16.12 -0.80 43.93
CA LEU A 63 -17.13 -1.74 43.43
C LEU A 63 -17.90 -1.23 42.20
N PHE A 64 -18.08 0.09 42.06
CA PHE A 64 -18.77 0.71 40.94
C PHE A 64 -17.78 1.06 39.81
N ILE A 65 -16.75 1.85 40.10
CA ILE A 65 -15.82 2.37 39.08
C ILE A 65 -14.95 1.24 38.53
N ASN A 66 -14.19 0.56 39.39
CA ASN A 66 -13.28 -0.52 38.97
C ASN A 66 -14.05 -1.84 38.77
N GLY A 67 -14.99 -2.15 39.66
CA GLY A 67 -15.76 -3.40 39.67
C GLY A 67 -16.89 -3.51 38.64
N SER A 68 -17.34 -2.41 38.02
CA SER A 68 -18.33 -2.42 36.91
C SER A 68 -17.95 -1.52 35.72
N GLY A 69 -16.79 -0.86 35.73
CA GLY A 69 -16.37 0.02 34.63
C GLY A 69 -17.20 1.31 34.50
N ILE A 70 -17.70 1.82 35.64
CA ILE A 70 -18.51 3.05 35.69
C ILE A 70 -17.59 4.28 35.69
N ASP A 71 -17.96 5.29 34.90
CA ASP A 71 -17.23 6.55 34.80
C ASP A 71 -17.31 7.32 36.13
N PRO A 72 -16.21 7.90 36.64
CA PRO A 72 -16.22 8.69 37.87
C PRO A 72 -17.26 9.81 37.91
N GLU A 73 -17.59 10.42 36.77
CA GLU A 73 -18.60 11.48 36.68
C GLU A 73 -20.02 10.94 36.94
N LEU A 74 -20.35 9.75 36.43
CA LEU A 74 -21.64 9.07 36.72
C LEU A 74 -21.70 8.48 38.13
N PHE A 75 -20.56 8.33 38.80
CA PHE A 75 -20.48 7.93 40.20
C PHE A 75 -20.61 9.14 41.15
N ALA A 76 -20.30 10.36 40.69
CA ALA A 76 -20.38 11.56 41.51
C ALA A 76 -21.82 11.90 41.96
N ASP A 77 -22.82 11.55 41.14
CA ASP A 77 -24.25 11.71 41.43
C ASP A 77 -24.81 10.68 42.44
N ILE A 78 -23.97 9.81 43.04
CA ILE A 78 -24.38 8.86 44.07
C ILE A 78 -24.25 9.50 45.46
N GLU A 79 -25.38 9.86 46.05
CA GLU A 79 -25.48 10.32 47.43
C GLU A 79 -25.06 9.22 48.42
N PHE A 80 -24.38 9.60 49.50
CA PHE A 80 -23.94 8.70 50.57
C PHE A 80 -24.48 9.18 51.92
N HIS A 81 -25.08 8.26 52.67
CA HIS A 81 -25.73 8.56 53.95
C HIS A 81 -25.32 7.62 55.09
N GLU A 82 -25.43 8.12 56.31
CA GLU A 82 -25.38 7.37 57.56
C GLU A 82 -26.80 7.14 58.14
N SER A 83 -26.92 6.23 59.10
CA SER A 83 -28.22 5.87 59.70
C SER A 83 -28.87 6.98 60.52
N ILE A 84 -28.08 7.96 60.98
CA ILE A 84 -28.52 9.19 61.65
C ILE A 84 -27.57 10.29 61.20
N GLU A 85 -28.12 11.40 60.71
CA GLU A 85 -27.36 12.59 60.32
C GLU A 85 -27.82 13.80 61.15
N TRP A 86 -26.96 14.80 61.31
CA TRP A 86 -27.24 15.99 62.11
C TRP A 86 -27.17 17.22 61.22
N THR A 87 -28.26 17.97 61.17
CA THR A 87 -28.34 19.25 60.45
C THR A 87 -27.62 20.36 61.22
N ASP A 88 -27.31 21.48 60.56
CA ASP A 88 -26.74 22.69 61.20
C ASP A 88 -27.64 23.25 62.34
N GLY A 89 -28.92 22.87 62.39
CA GLY A 89 -29.85 23.19 63.47
C GLY A 89 -29.77 22.28 64.71
N MET A 90 -28.90 21.27 64.70
CA MET A 90 -28.84 20.16 65.67
C MET A 90 -30.07 19.22 65.68
N ASP A 91 -30.95 19.30 64.67
CA ASP A 91 -31.98 18.30 64.47
C ASP A 91 -31.39 17.03 63.84
N ALA A 92 -31.79 15.87 64.37
CA ALA A 92 -31.34 14.55 63.93
C ALA A 92 -32.31 13.95 62.90
N GLU A 93 -31.82 13.74 61.68
CA GLU A 93 -32.51 13.12 60.57
C GLU A 93 -32.08 11.65 60.42
N ALA A 94 -32.90 10.82 59.77
CA ALA A 94 -32.62 9.39 59.60
C ALA A 94 -32.83 8.98 58.12
N PRO A 95 -32.06 9.55 57.17
CA PRO A 95 -32.37 9.48 55.74
C PRO A 95 -32.55 8.04 55.21
N ILE A 96 -31.72 7.09 55.66
CA ILE A 96 -31.85 5.66 55.32
C ILE A 96 -33.20 5.08 55.78
N HIS A 97 -33.69 5.50 56.95
CA HIS A 97 -34.95 5.02 57.51
C HIS A 97 -36.16 5.64 56.82
N ASP A 98 -36.13 6.96 56.62
CA ASP A 98 -37.26 7.71 56.07
C ASP A 98 -37.53 7.32 54.61
N GLU A 99 -36.49 7.24 53.78
CA GLU A 99 -36.57 6.85 52.36
C GLU A 99 -36.90 5.35 52.15
N LEU A 100 -36.43 4.44 53.02
CA LEU A 100 -36.80 3.01 52.91
C LEU A 100 -38.15 2.69 53.59
N GLY A 101 -38.80 3.65 54.24
CA GLY A 101 -40.03 3.44 55.00
C GLY A 101 -39.84 2.51 56.21
N TRP A 102 -38.67 2.57 56.85
CA TRP A 102 -38.30 1.75 58.00
C TRP A 102 -38.63 2.46 59.32
N TYR A 103 -39.40 1.80 60.19
CA TYR A 103 -39.81 2.38 61.46
C TYR A 103 -38.63 2.73 62.38
N PHE A 104 -38.40 4.03 62.62
CA PHE A 104 -37.32 4.54 63.46
C PHE A 104 -37.81 4.90 64.87
N THR A 105 -37.28 4.22 65.88
CA THR A 105 -37.64 4.43 67.29
C THR A 105 -36.64 5.35 67.99
N ARG A 106 -37.00 6.62 68.21
CA ARG A 106 -36.15 7.63 68.88
C ARG A 106 -35.78 7.30 70.35
N PHE A 107 -36.41 6.31 70.97
CA PHE A 107 -36.22 5.93 72.39
C PHE A 107 -35.86 4.45 72.59
N GLY A 108 -34.80 3.97 71.94
CA GLY A 108 -34.25 2.63 72.14
C GLY A 108 -33.06 2.60 73.11
N TYR A 109 -33.14 1.83 74.20
CA TYR A 109 -32.05 1.65 75.18
C TYR A 109 -30.87 0.77 74.69
N GLN A 110 -30.63 0.71 73.38
CA GLN A 110 -29.54 -0.05 72.77
C GLN A 110 -28.91 0.78 71.64
N VAL A 111 -27.60 0.97 71.73
CA VAL A 111 -26.79 1.47 70.61
C VAL A 111 -26.85 0.43 69.50
N LYS A 112 -27.47 0.79 68.38
CA LYS A 112 -27.42 -0.02 67.15
C LYS A 112 -26.10 0.24 66.44
N GLU A 113 -25.61 -0.75 65.70
CA GLU A 113 -24.51 -0.54 64.75
C GLU A 113 -24.93 0.53 63.72
N PRO A 114 -24.03 1.47 63.36
CA PRO A 114 -24.33 2.43 62.31
C PRO A 114 -24.52 1.71 60.99
N ILE A 115 -25.51 2.13 60.20
CA ILE A 115 -25.74 1.63 58.84
C ILE A 115 -25.32 2.74 57.88
N TYR A 116 -24.61 2.36 56.83
CA TYR A 116 -24.20 3.26 55.76
C TYR A 116 -24.97 2.92 54.48
N ALA A 117 -25.26 3.92 53.67
CA ALA A 117 -26.00 3.76 52.42
C ALA A 117 -25.36 4.54 51.27
N ALA A 118 -25.52 4.01 50.06
CA ALA A 118 -25.31 4.71 48.80
C ALA A 118 -26.64 4.71 48.02
N PHE A 119 -27.13 5.88 47.67
CA PHE A 119 -28.44 6.10 47.06
C PHE A 119 -28.31 6.27 45.54
N LEU A 120 -29.06 5.47 44.78
CA LEU A 120 -29.19 5.62 43.33
C LEU A 120 -30.52 6.32 43.04
N ARG A 121 -30.48 7.61 42.72
CA ARG A 121 -31.64 8.41 42.31
C ARG A 121 -31.83 8.45 40.79
N ASN A 122 -33.06 8.73 40.38
CA ASN A 122 -33.42 9.09 39.00
C ASN A 122 -33.21 10.60 38.77
N GLU A 123 -33.24 11.04 37.50
CA GLU A 123 -33.13 12.45 37.09
C GLU A 123 -34.27 13.33 37.67
N ASP A 124 -35.39 12.73 38.11
CA ASP A 124 -36.50 13.39 38.81
C ASP A 124 -36.26 13.56 40.33
N GLY A 125 -35.08 13.21 40.84
CA GLY A 125 -34.73 13.25 42.27
C GLY A 125 -35.33 12.10 43.11
N SER A 126 -36.17 11.24 42.53
CA SER A 126 -36.74 10.11 43.26
C SER A 126 -35.68 9.02 43.49
N LEU A 127 -35.73 8.40 44.67
CA LEU A 127 -34.86 7.28 45.00
C LEU A 127 -35.31 6.02 44.26
N TRP A 128 -34.41 5.39 43.51
CA TRP A 128 -34.68 4.13 42.81
C TRP A 128 -34.22 2.92 43.63
N GLN A 129 -32.95 2.91 44.07
CA GLN A 129 -32.38 1.78 44.83
C GLN A 129 -31.29 2.24 45.80
N VAL A 130 -31.24 1.63 46.98
CA VAL A 130 -30.19 1.84 47.99
C VAL A 130 -29.27 0.63 48.03
N MET A 131 -27.96 0.87 48.05
CA MET A 131 -26.97 -0.08 48.55
C MET A 131 -26.76 0.19 50.04
N VAL A 132 -27.18 -0.71 50.92
CA VAL A 132 -26.95 -0.61 52.38
C VAL A 132 -25.78 -1.50 52.82
N SER A 133 -25.06 -1.09 53.86
CA SER A 133 -23.92 -1.79 54.48
C SER A 133 -24.28 -3.08 55.26
N LEU A 134 -25.48 -3.62 55.05
CA LEU A 134 -25.96 -4.83 55.72
C LEU A 134 -25.50 -6.10 54.99
N TRP A 135 -25.05 -7.09 55.77
CA TRP A 135 -24.67 -8.41 55.25
C TRP A 135 -25.83 -9.09 54.50
N ASP A 136 -25.53 -9.58 53.30
CA ASP A 136 -26.46 -10.27 52.40
C ASP A 136 -26.15 -11.78 52.46
N GLU A 137 -26.91 -12.50 53.29
CA GLU A 137 -26.71 -13.95 53.54
C GLU A 137 -26.93 -14.80 52.28
N ASP A 138 -27.91 -14.45 51.45
CA ASP A 138 -28.21 -15.18 50.20
C ASP A 138 -27.07 -15.09 49.18
N ARG A 139 -26.29 -13.99 49.19
CA ARG A 139 -25.20 -13.73 48.26
C ARG A 139 -23.80 -13.71 48.90
N GLN A 140 -23.70 -13.98 50.20
CA GLN A 140 -22.46 -14.05 50.99
C GLN A 140 -21.53 -12.83 50.79
N ARG A 141 -22.08 -11.62 50.95
CA ARG A 141 -21.37 -10.35 50.69
C ARG A 141 -21.74 -9.25 51.71
N PRO A 142 -20.87 -8.25 51.94
CA PRO A 142 -21.05 -7.27 53.02
C PRO A 142 -22.07 -6.15 52.76
N TYR A 143 -22.87 -6.23 51.70
CA TYR A 143 -23.82 -5.18 51.33
C TYR A 143 -25.04 -5.76 50.61
N ARG A 144 -26.20 -5.09 50.77
CA ARG A 144 -27.47 -5.49 50.18
C ARG A 144 -28.06 -4.36 49.34
N TYR A 145 -28.75 -4.70 48.24
CA TYR A 145 -29.55 -3.75 47.48
C TYR A 145 -31.02 -3.80 47.94
N LEU A 146 -31.64 -2.65 48.15
CA LEU A 146 -33.02 -2.47 48.61
C LEU A 146 -33.74 -1.39 47.80
N ALA A 147 -35.03 -1.58 47.52
CA ALA A 147 -35.87 -0.56 46.88
C ALA A 147 -36.81 0.09 47.92
N PRO A 148 -37.16 1.39 47.78
CA PRO A 148 -38.10 2.04 48.68
C PRO A 148 -39.48 1.37 48.73
N LYS A 149 -40.08 1.31 49.91
CA LYS A 149 -41.34 0.60 50.14
C LYS A 149 -42.51 1.35 49.46
N GLY A 150 -43.07 0.73 48.42
CA GLY A 150 -44.19 1.29 47.66
C GLY A 150 -43.81 1.87 46.29
N ASN A 151 -42.52 1.91 45.94
CA ASN A 151 -41.99 2.47 44.68
C ASN A 151 -42.32 1.64 43.41
N GLY A 152 -43.33 0.77 43.47
CA GLY A 152 -43.80 -0.04 42.35
C GLY A 152 -42.69 -0.85 41.66
N ASP A 153 -42.64 -0.72 40.34
CA ASP A 153 -41.67 -1.39 39.45
C ASP A 153 -40.99 -0.33 38.54
N ARG A 154 -40.49 0.74 39.17
CA ARG A 154 -39.90 1.89 38.45
C ARG A 154 -38.64 1.51 37.68
N ALA A 155 -38.43 2.22 36.57
CA ALA A 155 -37.21 2.12 35.79
C ALA A 155 -36.13 3.07 36.32
N PHE A 156 -34.86 2.68 36.14
CA PHE A 156 -33.71 3.49 36.49
C PHE A 156 -33.31 4.37 35.32
N THR A 157 -33.55 5.66 35.46
CA THR A 157 -33.23 6.75 34.54
C THR A 157 -32.42 7.80 35.32
N PRO A 158 -31.14 7.52 35.61
CA PRO A 158 -30.29 8.39 36.46
C PRO A 158 -30.03 9.75 35.82
N PRO A 159 -29.57 10.75 36.59
CA PRO A 159 -28.88 11.90 36.03
C PRO A 159 -27.77 11.47 35.05
N VAL A 160 -27.54 12.26 34.02
CA VAL A 160 -26.47 12.02 33.03
C VAL A 160 -25.65 13.30 32.89
N PRO A 161 -24.41 13.33 33.42
CA PRO A 161 -23.60 14.55 33.44
C PRO A 161 -23.02 14.89 32.05
N GLU A 162 -22.65 16.15 31.87
CA GLU A 162 -22.22 16.73 30.59
C GLU A 162 -21.12 15.91 29.85
N PRO A 163 -20.08 15.36 30.51
CA PRO A 163 -19.07 14.53 29.85
C PRO A 163 -19.66 13.27 29.20
N ILE A 164 -20.70 12.68 29.79
CA ILE A 164 -21.38 11.51 29.25
C ILE A 164 -22.38 11.91 28.16
N ARG A 165 -23.07 13.05 28.29
CA ARG A 165 -23.88 13.60 27.19
C ARG A 165 -23.04 13.82 25.93
N LYS A 166 -21.80 14.32 26.08
CA LYS A 166 -20.80 14.42 25.00
C LYS A 166 -20.41 13.06 24.41
N LYS A 167 -20.21 12.01 25.22
CA LYS A 167 -19.98 10.63 24.71
C LYS A 167 -21.19 10.08 23.94
N VAL A 168 -22.41 10.30 24.42
CA VAL A 168 -23.65 9.87 23.73
C VAL A 168 -23.80 10.59 22.40
N ALA A 169 -23.53 11.90 22.34
CA ALA A 169 -23.51 12.65 21.09
C ALA A 169 -22.46 12.08 20.12
N SER A 170 -21.23 11.86 20.59
CA SER A 170 -20.13 11.33 19.77
C SER A 170 -20.33 9.91 19.25
N ARG A 171 -21.09 9.04 19.95
CA ARG A 171 -21.44 7.70 19.42
C ARG A 171 -22.66 7.74 18.49
N SER A 172 -23.68 8.53 18.84
CA SER A 172 -24.96 8.52 18.12
C SER A 172 -25.02 9.43 16.89
N GLY A 173 -24.10 10.38 16.77
CA GLY A 173 -24.14 11.42 15.73
C GLY A 173 -25.26 12.45 15.92
N MET A 174 -26.02 12.37 17.02
CA MET A 174 -27.12 13.29 17.31
C MET A 174 -26.70 14.41 18.26
N ASN A 175 -27.36 15.57 18.11
CA ASN A 175 -27.23 16.68 19.04
C ASN A 175 -27.92 16.32 20.37
N VAL A 176 -27.13 16.20 21.45
CA VAL A 176 -27.60 15.93 22.82
C VAL A 176 -27.56 17.25 23.60
N PRO A 177 -28.65 17.68 24.24
CA PRO A 177 -28.67 18.92 25.02
C PRO A 177 -27.78 18.77 26.26
N MET A 178 -26.88 19.73 26.47
CA MET A 178 -25.95 19.71 27.62
C MET A 178 -26.64 20.07 28.94
N GLU A 179 -27.75 20.80 28.88
CA GLU A 179 -28.61 21.20 30.00
C GLU A 179 -30.02 20.57 29.88
N GLY A 180 -30.86 20.71 30.91
CA GLY A 180 -32.22 20.15 30.94
C GLY A 180 -32.27 18.62 31.07
N SER A 181 -33.47 18.03 31.03
CA SER A 181 -33.65 16.57 31.18
C SER A 181 -33.08 15.80 29.98
N PHE A 182 -32.14 14.90 30.27
CA PHE A 182 -31.64 13.94 29.30
C PHE A 182 -32.74 12.96 28.89
N TRP A 183 -33.58 12.52 29.82
CA TRP A 183 -34.61 11.51 29.54
C TRP A 183 -35.86 12.06 28.84
N ASP A 184 -36.09 13.37 28.85
CA ASP A 184 -37.03 14.02 27.92
C ASP A 184 -36.47 14.05 26.50
N TRP A 185 -35.20 14.41 26.31
CA TRP A 185 -34.56 14.30 24.99
C TRP A 185 -34.56 12.85 24.46
N VAL A 186 -34.30 11.85 25.32
CA VAL A 186 -34.41 10.42 24.95
C VAL A 186 -35.84 10.01 24.55
N ARG A 187 -36.89 10.77 24.87
CA ARG A 187 -38.24 10.50 24.38
C ARG A 187 -38.32 10.72 22.86
N GLU A 188 -37.83 11.86 22.39
CA GLU A 188 -37.94 12.30 20.99
C GLU A 188 -36.77 11.79 20.11
N ALA A 189 -35.61 11.54 20.71
CA ALA A 189 -34.42 11.10 19.99
C ALA A 189 -34.57 9.68 19.40
N LYS A 190 -34.11 9.51 18.16
CA LYS A 190 -34.15 8.24 17.41
C LYS A 190 -32.99 7.29 17.78
N ILE A 191 -32.62 7.22 19.06
CA ILE A 191 -31.61 6.30 19.60
C ILE A 191 -32.23 4.93 19.95
N PRO A 192 -31.50 3.82 19.76
CA PRO A 192 -31.81 2.56 20.44
C PRO A 192 -31.67 2.67 21.95
N ARG A 193 -32.73 2.31 22.69
CA ARG A 193 -32.83 2.31 24.15
C ARG A 193 -32.47 0.92 24.68
N ILE A 194 -31.42 0.79 25.49
CA ILE A 194 -30.97 -0.50 26.02
C ILE A 194 -31.64 -0.76 27.37
N ILE A 195 -32.13 -1.97 27.63
CA ILE A 195 -32.66 -2.41 28.93
C ILE A 195 -31.75 -3.48 29.55
N THR A 196 -31.43 -3.33 30.84
CA THR A 196 -30.58 -4.27 31.61
C THR A 196 -31.08 -4.48 33.05
N GLU A 197 -30.60 -5.52 33.73
CA GLU A 197 -30.93 -5.85 35.13
C GLU A 197 -29.92 -5.21 36.11
N GLY A 198 -30.37 -4.23 36.90
CA GLY A 198 -29.62 -3.57 37.97
C GLY A 198 -28.95 -2.23 37.59
N GLY A 199 -28.90 -1.30 38.55
CA GLY A 199 -28.40 0.08 38.33
C GLY A 199 -26.94 0.15 37.85
N LYS A 200 -26.01 -0.60 38.49
CA LYS A 200 -24.60 -0.66 38.07
C LYS A 200 -24.43 -1.00 36.58
N LYS A 201 -25.28 -1.89 36.06
CA LYS A 201 -25.24 -2.36 34.68
C LYS A 201 -25.67 -1.28 33.69
N ALA A 202 -26.65 -0.47 34.07
CA ALA A 202 -27.08 0.69 33.28
C ALA A 202 -26.00 1.79 33.30
N LEU A 203 -25.43 2.08 34.47
CA LEU A 203 -24.35 3.06 34.63
C LEU A 203 -23.10 2.67 33.82
N ALA A 204 -22.71 1.38 33.79
CA ALA A 204 -21.55 0.91 33.01
C ALA A 204 -21.71 1.14 31.50
N ALA A 205 -22.93 0.93 30.98
CA ALA A 205 -23.25 1.16 29.58
C ALA A 205 -23.46 2.65 29.24
N LEU A 206 -24.04 3.44 30.17
CA LEU A 206 -24.09 4.91 30.07
C LEU A 206 -22.68 5.51 30.08
N SER A 207 -21.75 4.97 30.89
CA SER A 207 -20.33 5.32 30.90
C SER A 207 -19.64 5.06 29.55
N GLN A 208 -20.09 3.99 28.88
CA GLN A 208 -19.96 3.72 27.44
C GLN A 208 -20.24 4.93 26.55
N GLY A 209 -21.34 5.63 26.81
CA GLY A 209 -22.06 6.46 25.84
C GLY A 209 -23.18 5.69 25.13
N TYR A 210 -23.83 4.74 25.81
CA TYR A 210 -25.04 4.04 25.36
C TYR A 210 -26.24 4.35 26.25
N VAL A 211 -27.34 4.85 25.67
CA VAL A 211 -28.60 5.13 26.39
C VAL A 211 -29.16 3.83 26.97
N THR A 212 -29.01 3.65 28.28
CA THR A 212 -29.30 2.39 28.97
C THR A 212 -30.13 2.62 30.22
N ILE A 213 -31.20 1.85 30.36
CA ILE A 213 -32.20 1.93 31.42
C ILE A 213 -32.07 0.66 32.28
N GLY A 214 -31.99 0.84 33.60
CA GLY A 214 -31.91 -0.26 34.56
C GLY A 214 -33.31 -0.70 35.04
N LEU A 215 -33.48 -2.00 35.29
CA LEU A 215 -34.67 -2.56 35.94
C LEU A 215 -34.26 -3.39 37.17
N TYR A 216 -35.16 -3.52 38.15
CA TYR A 216 -34.86 -4.26 39.40
C TYR A 216 -34.58 -5.75 39.19
N GLY A 217 -35.11 -6.34 38.11
CA GLY A 217 -34.96 -7.74 37.76
C GLY A 217 -35.46 -8.04 36.34
N CYS A 218 -35.04 -9.14 35.73
CA CYS A 218 -35.39 -9.50 34.35
C CYS A 218 -36.89 -9.66 34.03
N ARG A 219 -37.79 -9.63 35.04
CA ARG A 219 -39.26 -9.69 34.86
C ARG A 219 -39.97 -8.34 35.05
N CYS A 220 -39.22 -7.30 35.37
CA CYS A 220 -39.71 -5.94 35.60
C CYS A 220 -39.97 -5.19 34.28
N GLY A 221 -40.51 -3.98 34.37
CA GLY A 221 -40.83 -3.09 33.25
C GLY A 221 -42.13 -3.45 32.51
N ALA A 222 -42.82 -4.50 32.93
CA ALA A 222 -44.14 -4.86 32.44
C ALA A 222 -45.01 -5.40 33.59
N GLY A 223 -46.23 -4.87 33.74
CA GLY A 223 -47.08 -5.04 34.93
C GLY A 223 -47.40 -6.50 35.31
N LYS A 224 -48.00 -6.71 36.50
CA LYS A 224 -48.30 -8.05 37.05
C LYS A 224 -48.94 -8.99 36.01
N SER A 225 -48.52 -10.26 35.93
CA SER A 225 -49.10 -11.23 34.99
C SER A 225 -50.52 -11.69 35.34
N LYS A 226 -50.96 -11.39 36.56
CA LYS A 226 -52.30 -11.67 37.08
C LYS A 226 -52.75 -10.52 37.97
N ASP A 227 -54.05 -10.33 38.06
CA ASP A 227 -54.68 -9.51 39.10
C ASP A 227 -54.72 -10.26 40.43
N GLU A 228 -55.47 -9.73 41.40
CA GLU A 228 -55.53 -10.27 42.77
C GLU A 228 -56.47 -11.48 42.87
N ASP A 229 -57.43 -11.60 41.94
CA ASP A 229 -58.29 -12.77 41.74
C ASP A 229 -57.63 -13.89 40.91
N GLY A 230 -56.47 -13.61 40.31
CA GLY A 230 -55.66 -14.58 39.59
C GLY A 230 -56.01 -14.74 38.10
N ILE A 231 -56.80 -13.85 37.51
CA ILE A 231 -57.06 -13.78 36.06
C ILE A 231 -55.79 -13.31 35.35
N ASN A 232 -55.49 -13.82 34.14
CA ASN A 232 -54.28 -13.40 33.42
C ASN A 232 -54.45 -11.98 32.85
N LEU A 233 -53.57 -11.05 33.25
CA LEU A 233 -53.54 -9.69 32.74
C LEU A 233 -52.64 -9.57 31.50
N GLU A 234 -53.10 -8.78 30.52
CA GLU A 234 -52.28 -8.35 29.40
C GLU A 234 -51.04 -7.58 29.88
N PRO A 235 -49.90 -7.64 29.18
CA PRO A 235 -48.70 -6.91 29.58
C PRO A 235 -48.84 -5.41 29.26
N SER A 236 -49.14 -4.58 30.25
CA SER A 236 -48.90 -3.13 30.18
C SER A 236 -47.44 -2.82 30.51
N LEU A 237 -46.92 -1.67 30.04
CA LEU A 237 -45.64 -1.13 30.51
C LEU A 237 -45.78 -0.53 31.92
N THR A 238 -44.63 -0.19 32.53
CA THR A 238 -44.59 0.69 33.69
C THR A 238 -44.48 2.16 33.23
N PRO A 239 -45.00 3.15 33.99
CA PRO A 239 -45.10 4.54 33.51
C PRO A 239 -43.78 5.14 33.01
N ASP A 240 -42.65 4.82 33.66
CA ASP A 240 -41.32 5.29 33.23
C ASP A 240 -40.93 4.79 31.84
N LEU A 241 -41.30 3.55 31.49
CA LEU A 241 -41.01 2.95 30.18
C LEU A 241 -42.06 3.37 29.14
N GLU A 242 -43.32 3.46 29.52
CA GLU A 242 -44.42 3.93 28.66
C GLU A 242 -44.13 5.35 28.14
N ARG A 243 -43.64 6.23 29.03
CA ARG A 243 -43.16 7.59 28.71
C ARG A 243 -42.04 7.65 27.68
N LEU A 244 -41.30 6.56 27.48
CA LEU A 244 -40.15 6.45 26.55
C LEU A 244 -40.44 5.55 25.34
N ALA A 245 -41.50 4.75 25.39
CA ALA A 245 -41.92 3.81 24.34
C ALA A 245 -42.79 4.51 23.29
N VAL A 246 -42.21 5.50 22.62
CA VAL A 246 -42.83 6.22 21.49
C VAL A 246 -42.94 5.33 20.24
N GLU A 247 -43.75 5.75 19.27
CA GLU A 247 -43.88 5.05 17.98
C GLU A 247 -42.52 4.89 17.27
N ASN A 248 -42.29 3.72 16.68
CA ASN A 248 -41.07 3.31 15.99
C ASN A 248 -39.80 3.32 16.86
N SER A 249 -39.94 3.38 18.20
CA SER A 249 -38.81 3.28 19.13
C SER A 249 -38.08 1.92 19.05
N ILE A 250 -36.75 1.97 19.10
CA ILE A 250 -35.89 0.78 19.08
C ILE A 250 -35.45 0.45 20.51
N TRP A 251 -35.59 -0.82 20.89
CA TRP A 251 -35.33 -1.37 22.22
C TRP A 251 -34.42 -2.59 22.15
N LEU A 252 -33.35 -2.61 22.95
CA LEU A 252 -32.34 -3.67 22.94
C LEU A 252 -32.20 -4.32 24.33
N LEU A 253 -32.41 -5.63 24.42
CA LEU A 253 -32.52 -6.32 25.71
C LEU A 253 -31.21 -7.00 26.14
N ALA A 254 -30.42 -6.32 26.98
CA ALA A 254 -29.13 -6.74 27.51
C ALA A 254 -29.23 -7.38 28.91
N MET A 255 -30.12 -8.37 29.08
CA MET A 255 -30.33 -9.08 30.35
C MET A 255 -29.21 -10.08 30.70
N ASP A 256 -29.05 -10.35 31.99
CA ASP A 256 -28.04 -11.25 32.57
C ASP A 256 -27.94 -12.64 31.91
N ARG A 257 -26.70 -13.12 31.86
CA ARG A 257 -26.27 -14.39 31.27
C ARG A 257 -25.92 -15.35 32.40
N ASP A 258 -26.75 -16.36 32.59
CA ASP A 258 -26.62 -17.35 33.67
C ASP A 258 -26.79 -18.74 33.08
N ASP A 259 -25.89 -19.67 33.38
CA ASP A 259 -25.94 -20.99 32.74
C ASP A 259 -27.02 -21.93 33.31
N SER A 260 -27.60 -21.60 34.48
CA SER A 260 -28.62 -22.41 35.12
C SER A 260 -29.95 -22.40 34.35
N HIS A 261 -30.57 -23.59 34.24
CA HIS A 261 -31.82 -23.76 33.50
C HIS A 261 -32.97 -22.91 34.10
N LYS A 262 -33.00 -22.73 35.42
CA LYS A 262 -33.98 -21.88 36.12
C LYS A 262 -33.85 -20.40 35.73
N ALA A 263 -32.62 -19.87 35.67
CA ALA A 263 -32.39 -18.48 35.29
C ALA A 263 -32.71 -18.24 33.81
N LYS A 264 -32.24 -19.11 32.91
CA LYS A 264 -32.56 -19.06 31.46
C LYS A 264 -34.07 -19.02 31.20
N ILE A 265 -34.86 -19.84 31.89
CA ILE A 265 -36.33 -19.80 31.82
C ILE A 265 -36.90 -18.46 32.34
N SER A 266 -36.36 -17.95 33.46
CA SER A 266 -36.84 -16.70 34.07
C SER A 266 -36.62 -15.49 33.15
N VAL A 267 -35.39 -15.34 32.63
CA VAL A 267 -35.03 -14.26 31.69
C VAL A 267 -35.84 -14.36 30.40
N THR A 268 -36.01 -15.56 29.83
CA THR A 268 -36.80 -15.76 28.61
C THR A 268 -38.28 -15.36 28.80
N LYS A 269 -38.88 -15.72 29.95
CA LYS A 269 -40.25 -15.30 30.28
C LYS A 269 -40.38 -13.78 30.47
N GLY A 270 -39.40 -13.17 31.15
CA GLY A 270 -39.34 -11.73 31.36
C GLY A 270 -39.21 -10.95 30.04
N LYS A 271 -38.19 -11.27 29.24
CA LYS A 271 -37.99 -10.70 27.89
C LYS A 271 -39.24 -10.82 27.02
N LYS A 272 -39.90 -11.99 27.00
CA LYS A 272 -41.15 -12.16 26.24
C LYS A 272 -42.29 -11.27 26.77
N ARG A 273 -42.46 -11.13 28.09
CA ARG A 273 -43.51 -10.25 28.65
C ARG A 273 -43.24 -8.78 28.33
N LEU A 274 -42.00 -8.32 28.50
CA LEU A 274 -41.57 -6.96 28.19
C LEU A 274 -41.69 -6.64 26.69
N THR A 275 -41.31 -7.58 25.81
CA THR A 275 -41.47 -7.43 24.35
C THR A 275 -42.94 -7.30 23.94
N LEU A 276 -43.85 -8.00 24.62
CA LEU A 276 -45.28 -7.87 24.39
C LEU A 276 -45.81 -6.51 24.88
N ALA A 277 -45.38 -6.06 26.07
CA ALA A 277 -45.78 -4.76 26.61
C ALA A 277 -45.30 -3.59 25.75
N LEU A 278 -44.03 -3.60 25.33
CA LEU A 278 -43.46 -2.60 24.43
C LEU A 278 -44.26 -2.49 23.13
N LYS A 279 -44.66 -3.62 22.54
CA LYS A 279 -45.44 -3.67 21.29
C LYS A 279 -46.94 -3.41 21.45
N ALA A 280 -47.49 -3.59 22.65
CA ALA A 280 -48.88 -3.26 22.97
C ALA A 280 -49.06 -1.76 23.24
N ALA A 281 -48.07 -1.10 23.83
CA ALA A 281 -48.08 0.34 24.08
C ALA A 281 -47.92 1.15 22.79
N ASN A 282 -46.92 0.81 21.95
CA ASN A 282 -46.70 1.43 20.65
C ASN A 282 -46.00 0.47 19.67
N PRO A 283 -46.14 0.66 18.34
CA PRO A 283 -45.33 -0.01 17.33
C PRO A 283 -43.83 0.19 17.63
N SER A 284 -43.14 -0.88 18.03
CA SER A 284 -41.77 -0.80 18.53
C SER A 284 -40.92 -2.00 18.13
N TYR A 285 -39.62 -1.75 17.99
CA TYR A 285 -38.64 -2.68 17.45
C TYR A 285 -37.79 -3.23 18.59
N VAL A 286 -37.91 -4.53 18.88
CA VAL A 286 -37.29 -5.18 20.04
C VAL A 286 -36.38 -6.32 19.61
N GLU A 287 -35.13 -6.30 20.03
CA GLU A 287 -34.09 -7.30 19.70
C GLU A 287 -33.17 -7.58 20.91
N ASP A 288 -32.52 -8.74 20.92
CA ASP A 288 -31.69 -9.20 22.03
C ASP A 288 -30.22 -8.78 21.82
N ILE A 289 -29.55 -8.25 22.85
CA ILE A 289 -28.07 -8.20 22.85
C ILE A 289 -27.54 -9.54 23.40
N PHE A 290 -26.52 -10.09 22.74
CA PHE A 290 -25.99 -11.43 23.03
C PHE A 290 -24.47 -11.41 23.14
N TRP A 291 -23.94 -11.89 24.26
CA TRP A 291 -22.53 -12.27 24.45
C TRP A 291 -22.43 -13.66 25.06
N ARG A 292 -21.23 -14.24 25.08
CA ARG A 292 -21.01 -15.60 25.62
C ARG A 292 -20.87 -15.57 27.15
N THR A 293 -21.27 -16.63 27.85
CA THR A 293 -21.26 -16.67 29.33
C THR A 293 -19.86 -16.63 29.92
N GLU A 294 -18.84 -17.07 29.18
CA GLU A 294 -17.43 -17.01 29.61
C GLU A 294 -16.86 -15.57 29.61
N GLN A 295 -17.58 -14.60 29.04
CA GLN A 295 -17.15 -13.19 28.99
C GLN A 295 -17.69 -12.36 30.16
N GLY A 296 -18.66 -12.87 30.92
CA GLY A 296 -19.35 -12.13 31.97
C GLY A 296 -20.85 -12.46 32.05
N LYS A 297 -21.42 -12.37 33.26
CA LYS A 297 -22.85 -12.55 33.49
C LYS A 297 -23.62 -11.27 33.17
N GLY A 298 -23.15 -10.13 33.68
CA GLY A 298 -23.65 -8.80 33.35
C GLY A 298 -23.07 -8.22 32.07
N ILE A 299 -23.71 -7.14 31.60
CA ILE A 299 -23.14 -6.21 30.61
C ILE A 299 -21.94 -5.44 31.18
N ASP A 300 -21.95 -5.15 32.49
CA ASP A 300 -20.80 -4.58 33.21
C ASP A 300 -19.64 -5.58 33.30
N ASP A 301 -19.89 -6.85 33.65
CA ASP A 301 -18.88 -7.91 33.57
C ASP A 301 -18.26 -8.00 32.16
N LEU A 302 -19.06 -7.92 31.10
CA LEU A 302 -18.58 -7.95 29.71
C LEU A 302 -17.64 -6.77 29.40
N ILE A 303 -18.02 -5.55 29.82
CA ILE A 303 -17.23 -4.33 29.61
C ILE A 303 -15.90 -4.41 30.37
N VAL A 304 -15.92 -4.87 31.63
CA VAL A 304 -14.72 -4.99 32.48
C VAL A 304 -13.80 -6.13 32.00
N ASN A 305 -14.33 -7.33 31.76
CA ASN A 305 -13.51 -8.51 31.46
C ASN A 305 -13.03 -8.58 30.00
N SER A 306 -13.83 -8.07 29.04
CA SER A 306 -13.54 -8.17 27.60
C SER A 306 -13.28 -6.83 26.91
N GLY A 307 -13.39 -5.70 27.63
CA GLY A 307 -13.25 -4.34 27.11
C GLY A 307 -14.47 -3.86 26.32
N THR A 308 -14.54 -2.53 26.12
CA THR A 308 -15.63 -1.83 25.42
C THR A 308 -15.96 -2.46 24.05
N GLY A 309 -14.92 -2.72 23.25
CA GLY A 309 -15.02 -3.33 21.93
C GLY A 309 -15.59 -4.75 21.90
N ALA A 310 -15.82 -5.41 23.04
CA ALA A 310 -16.64 -6.63 23.10
C ALA A 310 -18.14 -6.33 23.14
N PHE A 311 -18.55 -5.29 23.88
CA PHE A 311 -19.93 -4.83 23.89
C PHE A 311 -20.30 -4.09 22.59
N ASP A 312 -19.41 -3.26 22.04
CA ASP A 312 -19.67 -2.56 20.77
C ASP A 312 -20.00 -3.57 19.63
N ARG A 313 -19.34 -4.74 19.62
CA ARG A 313 -19.65 -5.86 18.71
C ARG A 313 -20.99 -6.52 19.02
N ALA A 314 -21.27 -6.86 20.28
CA ALA A 314 -22.54 -7.48 20.68
C ALA A 314 -23.76 -6.58 20.37
N TYR A 315 -23.60 -5.26 20.51
CA TYR A 315 -24.56 -4.24 20.11
C TYR A 315 -24.72 -4.19 18.58
N SER A 316 -23.62 -4.13 17.84
CA SER A 316 -23.64 -4.11 16.36
C SER A 316 -24.30 -5.36 15.77
N ASP A 317 -24.02 -6.54 16.34
CA ASP A 317 -24.67 -7.81 15.98
C ASP A 317 -26.18 -7.80 16.24
N ALA A 318 -26.65 -7.06 17.26
CA ALA A 318 -28.07 -6.89 17.54
C ALA A 318 -28.74 -5.95 16.53
N ILE A 319 -28.15 -4.79 16.25
CA ILE A 319 -28.62 -3.90 15.17
C ILE A 319 -28.69 -4.66 13.83
N ALA A 320 -27.65 -5.44 13.49
CA ALA A 320 -27.59 -6.25 12.28
C ALA A 320 -28.55 -7.46 12.27
N ARG A 321 -29.15 -7.85 13.40
CA ARG A 321 -30.30 -8.79 13.45
C ARG A 321 -31.61 -8.05 13.22
N LEU A 322 -31.80 -6.90 13.87
CA LEU A 322 -32.98 -6.06 13.69
C LEU A 322 -33.14 -5.64 12.22
N GLU A 323 -32.06 -5.21 11.57
CA GLU A 323 -32.01 -4.95 10.12
C GLU A 323 -32.45 -6.13 9.25
N LYS A 324 -32.14 -7.37 9.63
CA LYS A 324 -32.54 -8.58 8.87
C LYS A 324 -34.03 -8.84 9.02
N THR A 325 -34.62 -8.52 10.16
CA THR A 325 -36.08 -8.54 10.35
C THR A 325 -36.78 -7.56 9.41
N PHE A 326 -36.28 -6.32 9.28
CA PHE A 326 -36.77 -5.35 8.29
C PHE A 326 -36.61 -5.81 6.83
N LYS A 327 -35.62 -6.66 6.53
CA LYS A 327 -35.31 -7.18 5.19
C LYS A 327 -36.02 -8.51 4.86
N SER A 328 -36.79 -9.10 5.78
CA SER A 328 -37.39 -10.45 5.61
C SER A 328 -38.91 -10.51 5.75
N GLY A 329 -39.58 -9.40 6.07
CA GLY A 329 -41.05 -9.35 6.21
C GLY A 329 -41.70 -8.30 5.31
N THR A 330 -42.11 -8.67 4.09
CA THR A 330 -43.12 -7.92 3.32
C THR A 330 -43.71 -8.75 2.17
N PRO A 331 -44.96 -9.22 2.31
CA PRO A 331 -45.89 -9.38 1.21
C PRO A 331 -46.85 -8.17 1.17
N GLN A 332 -46.91 -7.48 0.02
CA GLN A 332 -48.00 -6.64 -0.52
C GLN A 332 -49.09 -6.06 0.43
N ASN A 333 -49.39 -4.75 0.43
CA ASN A 333 -49.14 -3.68 -0.56
C ASN A 333 -48.82 -2.31 0.09
N ASP A 334 -48.45 -1.35 -0.75
CA ASP A 334 -48.53 0.11 -0.55
C ASP A 334 -47.73 0.69 0.64
N GLU A 335 -46.39 0.65 0.52
CA GLU A 335 -45.49 1.44 1.36
C GLU A 335 -45.35 2.88 0.82
N PRO A 336 -45.20 3.92 1.68
CA PRO A 336 -44.43 5.09 1.29
C PRO A 336 -42.98 4.66 1.05
N GLU A 337 -42.41 5.03 -0.10
CA GLU A 337 -41.21 4.38 -0.64
C GLU A 337 -40.03 4.37 0.34
N LYS A 338 -39.54 3.16 0.68
CA LYS A 338 -38.26 2.99 1.36
C LYS A 338 -37.16 3.60 0.49
N HIS A 339 -36.41 4.56 1.03
CA HIS A 339 -35.18 5.05 0.40
C HIS A 339 -34.16 3.92 0.28
N LYS A 340 -34.18 3.25 -0.87
CA LYS A 340 -33.29 2.18 -1.25
C LYS A 340 -32.13 2.81 -1.99
N ASN A 341 -30.98 2.96 -1.32
CA ASN A 341 -29.74 3.36 -1.99
C ASN A 341 -29.55 2.50 -3.25
N PRO A 342 -29.07 3.07 -4.37
CA PRO A 342 -28.88 2.32 -5.60
C PRO A 342 -28.04 1.05 -5.38
N PRO A 343 -28.24 -0.01 -6.19
CA PRO A 343 -27.32 -1.15 -6.19
C PRO A 343 -25.86 -0.70 -6.30
N PRO A 344 -24.88 -1.37 -5.65
CA PRO A 344 -23.47 -0.96 -5.67
C PRO A 344 -22.89 -0.73 -7.07
N ASP A 345 -23.41 -1.43 -8.09
CA ASP A 345 -23.07 -1.28 -9.50
C ASP A 345 -23.68 -0.02 -10.14
N GLN A 346 -24.95 0.29 -9.86
CA GLN A 346 -25.56 1.55 -10.27
C GLN A 346 -24.87 2.74 -9.58
N MET A 347 -24.66 2.65 -8.26
CA MET A 347 -23.99 3.70 -7.50
C MET A 347 -22.54 3.91 -7.92
N ALA A 348 -21.82 2.83 -8.28
CA ALA A 348 -20.50 2.93 -8.86
C ALA A 348 -20.52 3.61 -10.24
N LYS A 349 -21.54 3.36 -11.08
CA LYS A 349 -21.68 4.04 -12.38
C LYS A 349 -21.97 5.53 -12.23
N GLU A 350 -22.93 5.91 -11.39
CA GLU A 350 -23.24 7.32 -11.11
C GLU A 350 -22.03 8.08 -10.55
N ILE A 351 -21.22 7.44 -9.69
CA ILE A 351 -19.96 8.04 -9.20
C ILE A 351 -18.86 8.02 -10.30
N ALA A 352 -18.81 7.02 -11.17
CA ALA A 352 -17.89 6.95 -12.31
C ALA A 352 -18.27 7.84 -13.50
N GLU A 353 -19.46 8.41 -13.51
CA GLU A 353 -19.90 9.45 -14.45
C GLU A 353 -19.49 10.82 -13.88
N ASP A 354 -19.97 11.17 -12.68
CA ASP A 354 -19.67 12.45 -12.03
C ASP A 354 -18.16 12.66 -11.82
N TYR A 355 -17.46 11.68 -11.24
CA TYR A 355 -16.08 11.83 -10.76
C TYR A 355 -15.02 11.26 -11.73
N ARG A 356 -15.37 10.90 -12.98
CA ARG A 356 -14.39 10.43 -14.01
C ARG A 356 -13.25 11.40 -14.26
N HIS A 357 -13.54 12.67 -14.05
CA HIS A 357 -12.60 13.78 -14.21
C HIS A 357 -11.73 14.02 -12.95
N MET A 358 -12.07 13.41 -11.80
CA MET A 358 -11.33 13.55 -10.55
C MET A 358 -10.62 12.25 -10.11
N ILE A 359 -11.12 11.08 -10.49
CA ILE A 359 -10.72 9.77 -9.97
C ILE A 359 -10.49 8.80 -11.14
N ALA A 360 -9.37 8.06 -11.09
CA ALA A 360 -9.05 6.98 -12.03
C ALA A 360 -8.26 5.87 -11.31
N PHE A 361 -8.26 4.65 -11.86
CA PHE A 361 -7.44 3.54 -11.37
C PHE A 361 -6.36 3.18 -12.40
N ASN A 362 -5.09 3.41 -12.06
CA ASN A 362 -3.95 3.13 -12.92
C ASN A 362 -3.59 1.64 -12.86
N ASP A 363 -3.76 0.91 -13.96
CA ASP A 363 -3.48 -0.51 -14.01
C ASP A 363 -1.98 -0.85 -14.15
N GLU A 364 -1.11 0.11 -14.48
CA GLU A 364 0.34 -0.11 -14.56
C GLU A 364 0.98 -0.09 -13.16
N THR A 365 0.54 0.83 -12.29
CA THR A 365 0.94 0.91 -10.87
C THR A 365 0.09 0.06 -9.93
N LYS A 366 -1.14 -0.31 -10.35
CA LYS A 366 -2.22 -0.86 -9.51
C LYS A 366 -2.65 0.08 -8.38
N SER A 367 -2.52 1.40 -8.55
CA SER A 367 -2.95 2.42 -7.59
C SER A 367 -4.22 3.14 -8.05
N TRP A 368 -4.99 3.63 -7.09
CA TRP A 368 -5.91 4.73 -7.37
C TRP A 368 -5.11 6.00 -7.64
N MET A 369 -5.66 6.87 -8.47
CA MET A 369 -5.15 8.20 -8.78
C MET A 369 -6.27 9.20 -8.55
N ARG A 370 -5.97 10.32 -7.87
CA ARG A 370 -6.89 11.44 -7.69
C ARG A 370 -6.27 12.72 -8.24
N TYR A 371 -7.02 13.40 -9.09
CA TYR A 371 -6.65 14.67 -9.70
C TYR A 371 -6.81 15.82 -8.70
N GLU A 372 -5.89 16.78 -8.76
CA GLU A 372 -5.83 17.96 -7.88
C GLU A 372 -5.81 17.59 -6.38
N ALA A 373 -5.13 16.48 -6.07
CA ALA A 373 -5.02 15.92 -4.73
C ALA A 373 -3.91 16.55 -3.88
N ASP A 374 -2.66 16.56 -4.39
CA ASP A 374 -1.52 17.23 -3.75
C ASP A 374 -1.21 18.61 -4.37
N ALA A 375 -1.45 18.77 -5.67
CA ALA A 375 -1.10 19.98 -6.42
C ALA A 375 -2.06 20.25 -7.60
N ASN A 376 -2.21 21.52 -7.96
CA ASN A 376 -3.03 21.99 -9.07
C ASN A 376 -2.59 21.33 -10.40
N GLY A 377 -3.54 20.81 -11.19
CA GLY A 377 -3.27 20.11 -12.45
C GLY A 377 -2.67 18.70 -12.37
N VAL A 378 -2.43 18.14 -11.17
CA VAL A 378 -1.66 16.90 -10.99
C VAL A 378 -2.52 15.74 -10.48
N TRP A 379 -2.27 14.54 -11.01
CA TRP A 379 -2.80 13.27 -10.52
C TRP A 379 -1.86 12.61 -9.50
N SER A 380 -2.30 12.52 -8.24
CA SER A 380 -1.55 11.86 -7.16
C SER A 380 -2.02 10.43 -6.89
N PRO A 381 -1.14 9.50 -6.47
CA PRO A 381 -1.51 8.14 -6.11
C PRO A 381 -2.17 8.06 -4.72
N GLU A 382 -3.34 7.43 -4.65
CA GLU A 382 -4.15 7.30 -3.43
C GLU A 382 -4.18 5.87 -2.87
N SER A 383 -4.36 5.75 -1.55
CA SER A 383 -4.52 4.46 -0.87
C SER A 383 -5.96 3.93 -1.01
N ASN A 384 -6.17 2.60 -0.97
CA ASN A 384 -7.53 2.06 -1.03
C ASN A 384 -8.36 2.53 0.17
N GLU A 385 -7.75 2.61 1.34
CA GLU A 385 -8.34 3.03 2.60
C GLU A 385 -8.77 4.50 2.57
N TYR A 386 -7.97 5.38 1.96
CA TYR A 386 -8.36 6.78 1.71
C TYR A 386 -9.49 6.86 0.68
N MET A 387 -9.45 6.06 -0.39
CA MET A 387 -10.50 6.02 -1.40
C MET A 387 -11.85 5.47 -0.87
N GLU A 388 -11.84 4.50 0.05
CA GLU A 388 -13.07 4.09 0.77
C GLU A 388 -13.63 5.27 1.60
N ALA A 389 -12.77 6.08 2.23
CA ALA A 389 -13.19 7.29 2.96
C ALA A 389 -13.68 8.44 2.05
N VAL A 390 -13.14 8.59 0.84
CA VAL A 390 -13.63 9.53 -0.18
C VAL A 390 -15.01 9.10 -0.68
N ILE A 391 -15.18 7.82 -1.04
CA ILE A 391 -16.47 7.28 -1.47
C ILE A 391 -17.52 7.41 -0.35
N TYR A 392 -17.15 7.16 0.91
CA TYR A 392 -18.06 7.33 2.05
C TYR A 392 -18.65 8.75 2.12
N LYS A 393 -17.86 9.79 1.81
CA LYS A 393 -18.34 11.18 1.76
C LYS A 393 -19.24 11.44 0.55
N ILE A 394 -18.80 11.03 -0.65
CA ILE A 394 -19.55 11.17 -1.90
C ILE A 394 -20.93 10.51 -1.79
N LEU A 395 -21.02 9.36 -1.11
CA LEU A 395 -22.29 8.69 -0.84
C LEU A 395 -23.23 9.52 0.04
N GLY A 396 -22.71 10.17 1.10
CA GLY A 396 -23.49 11.08 1.93
C GLY A 396 -23.96 12.32 1.17
N GLU A 397 -23.12 12.88 0.29
CA GLU A 397 -23.46 14.01 -0.59
C GLU A 397 -24.53 13.63 -1.62
N LYS A 398 -24.45 12.42 -2.19
CA LYS A 398 -25.48 11.82 -3.07
C LYS A 398 -26.74 11.36 -2.33
N GLY A 399 -26.89 11.63 -1.04
CA GLY A 399 -28.08 11.27 -0.26
C GLY A 399 -28.22 9.78 0.04
N ALA A 400 -27.18 8.95 -0.15
CA ALA A 400 -27.18 7.59 0.35
C ALA A 400 -26.90 7.58 1.86
N TYR A 401 -27.61 6.75 2.62
CA TYR A 401 -27.44 6.61 4.07
C TYR A 401 -27.77 5.17 4.52
N ASN A 402 -27.47 4.83 5.78
CA ASN A 402 -27.68 3.48 6.34
C ASN A 402 -27.00 2.34 5.52
N PHE A 403 -25.82 2.59 4.97
CA PHE A 403 -25.00 1.57 4.30
C PHE A 403 -23.79 1.15 5.17
N GLY A 404 -23.44 -0.13 5.13
CA GLY A 404 -22.29 -0.69 5.85
C GLY A 404 -20.98 -0.64 5.05
N ALA A 405 -19.86 -0.96 5.70
CA ALA A 405 -18.52 -0.95 5.08
C ALA A 405 -18.42 -1.83 3.81
N ASP A 406 -19.10 -2.98 3.80
CA ASP A 406 -19.18 -3.86 2.61
C ASP A 406 -19.75 -3.15 1.38
N TYR A 407 -20.70 -2.23 1.54
CA TYR A 407 -21.30 -1.47 0.44
C TYR A 407 -20.28 -0.50 -0.17
N VAL A 408 -19.56 0.26 0.67
CA VAL A 408 -18.47 1.15 0.25
C VAL A 408 -17.36 0.36 -0.45
N SER A 409 -16.92 -0.74 0.15
CA SER A 409 -15.84 -1.57 -0.38
C SER A 409 -16.24 -2.24 -1.70
N ASN A 410 -17.52 -2.61 -1.86
CA ASN A 410 -18.02 -3.16 -3.14
C ASN A 410 -18.16 -2.07 -4.21
N ILE A 411 -18.57 -0.86 -3.84
CA ILE A 411 -18.54 0.30 -4.76
C ILE A 411 -17.10 0.60 -5.19
N LEU A 412 -16.11 0.59 -4.30
CA LEU A 412 -14.70 0.77 -4.70
C LEU A 412 -14.23 -0.33 -5.68
N LYS A 413 -14.65 -1.58 -5.49
CA LYS A 413 -14.33 -2.69 -6.41
C LYS A 413 -15.00 -2.50 -7.78
N LEU A 414 -16.23 -1.99 -7.82
CA LEU A 414 -16.99 -1.77 -9.05
C LEU A 414 -16.54 -0.51 -9.80
N LEU A 415 -16.27 0.59 -9.08
CA LEU A 415 -15.60 1.79 -9.60
C LEU A 415 -14.27 1.45 -10.28
N ARG A 416 -13.52 0.47 -9.77
CA ARG A 416 -12.30 0.01 -10.43
C ARG A 416 -12.58 -0.56 -11.83
N HIS A 417 -13.74 -1.16 -12.08
CA HIS A 417 -14.10 -1.66 -13.41
C HIS A 417 -14.57 -0.53 -14.34
N GLU A 418 -15.20 0.51 -13.81
CA GLU A 418 -15.69 1.66 -14.59
C GLU A 418 -14.60 2.73 -14.86
N LEU A 419 -13.55 2.81 -14.02
CA LEU A 419 -12.53 3.86 -14.04
C LEU A 419 -11.09 3.33 -14.25
N ILE A 420 -10.91 2.11 -14.78
CA ILE A 420 -9.59 1.51 -15.03
C ILE A 420 -8.91 2.08 -16.29
N GLU A 421 -7.76 2.71 -16.08
CA GLU A 421 -6.84 3.12 -17.13
C GLU A 421 -5.80 2.02 -17.36
N ARG A 422 -5.90 1.32 -18.48
CA ARG A 422 -4.97 0.23 -18.87
C ARG A 422 -3.53 0.72 -19.07
N ARG A 423 -3.37 1.99 -19.46
CA ARG A 423 -2.10 2.70 -19.59
C ARG A 423 -2.26 4.10 -19.07
N TRP A 424 -1.27 4.60 -18.36
CA TRP A 424 -1.26 5.98 -17.89
C TRP A 424 -0.75 6.88 -19.01
N ASN A 425 -1.66 7.30 -19.89
CA ASN A 425 -1.38 8.10 -21.09
C ASN A 425 -1.08 9.59 -20.73
N GLU A 426 -0.11 9.82 -19.86
CA GLU A 426 0.47 11.15 -19.62
C GLU A 426 1.06 11.71 -20.91
N VAL A 427 0.72 12.96 -21.24
CA VAL A 427 1.23 13.68 -22.42
C VAL A 427 2.75 13.81 -22.42
N ASP A 428 3.35 13.94 -23.60
CA ASP A 428 4.79 14.00 -23.71
C ASP A 428 5.35 15.32 -23.18
N SER A 429 6.30 15.24 -22.25
CA SER A 429 6.94 16.41 -21.64
C SER A 429 7.86 17.21 -22.57
N ARG A 430 8.05 16.73 -23.81
CA ARG A 430 8.70 17.44 -24.91
C ARG A 430 7.72 18.30 -25.72
N GLU A 431 6.41 18.10 -25.53
CA GLU A 431 5.32 18.83 -26.19
C GLU A 431 4.53 19.70 -25.18
N PHE A 432 4.25 19.18 -23.99
CA PHE A 432 3.44 19.81 -22.95
C PHE A 432 4.18 19.87 -21.60
N LEU A 433 4.32 21.06 -21.02
CA LEU A 433 4.97 21.25 -19.72
C LEU A 433 4.01 21.75 -18.63
N PRO A 434 3.91 21.05 -17.49
CA PRO A 434 3.06 21.46 -16.37
C PRO A 434 3.69 22.56 -15.52
N PHE A 435 2.98 23.67 -15.33
CA PHE A 435 3.31 24.77 -14.41
C PHE A 435 2.18 24.92 -13.37
N GLU A 436 2.36 25.72 -12.33
CA GLU A 436 1.32 25.93 -11.30
C GLU A 436 0.01 26.53 -11.84
N ASN A 437 0.12 27.38 -12.88
CA ASN A 437 -0.97 28.14 -13.47
C ASN A 437 -1.56 27.55 -14.77
N GLY A 438 -1.03 26.42 -15.27
CA GLY A 438 -1.52 25.75 -16.46
C GLY A 438 -0.54 24.78 -17.11
N VAL A 439 -0.89 24.29 -18.29
CA VAL A 439 -0.04 23.39 -19.10
C VAL A 439 0.41 24.13 -20.35
N LEU A 440 1.72 24.35 -20.49
CA LEU A 440 2.32 25.04 -21.63
C LEU A 440 2.51 24.07 -22.80
N GLU A 441 1.88 24.34 -23.93
CA GLU A 441 2.20 23.71 -25.21
C GLU A 441 3.45 24.36 -25.81
N ILE A 442 4.58 23.64 -25.82
CA ILE A 442 5.89 24.21 -26.17
C ILE A 442 5.94 24.68 -27.63
N ALA A 443 5.26 23.97 -28.54
CA ALA A 443 5.35 24.19 -29.99
C ALA A 443 4.78 25.54 -30.46
N ASN A 444 3.83 26.12 -29.72
CA ASN A 444 3.18 27.40 -30.04
C ASN A 444 3.21 28.41 -28.89
N GLY A 445 3.79 28.06 -27.74
CA GLY A 445 3.87 28.91 -26.54
C GLY A 445 2.56 29.05 -25.76
N LYS A 446 1.50 28.31 -26.11
CA LYS A 446 0.17 28.49 -25.54
C LYS A 446 0.05 27.86 -24.16
N LEU A 447 -0.25 28.68 -23.15
CA LEU A 447 -0.67 28.19 -21.83
C LEU A 447 -2.14 27.74 -21.89
N HIS A 448 -2.38 26.43 -21.78
CA HIS A 448 -3.71 25.86 -21.58
C HIS A 448 -4.06 25.83 -20.09
N LYS A 449 -5.36 25.87 -19.77
CA LYS A 449 -5.82 25.57 -18.41
C LYS A 449 -5.51 24.12 -18.07
N HIS A 450 -5.26 23.85 -16.79
CA HIS A 450 -5.18 22.49 -16.28
C HIS A 450 -6.44 21.70 -16.61
N ALA A 451 -6.25 20.44 -17.02
CA ALA A 451 -7.33 19.53 -17.36
C ALA A 451 -6.93 18.08 -17.04
N PRO A 452 -7.84 17.26 -16.48
CA PRO A 452 -7.53 15.87 -16.10
C PRO A 452 -7.06 15.00 -17.28
N GLY A 453 -7.47 15.34 -18.50
CA GLY A 453 -7.12 14.65 -19.74
C GLY A 453 -5.63 14.66 -20.09
N PHE A 454 -4.84 15.61 -19.57
CA PHE A 454 -3.38 15.59 -19.75
C PHE A 454 -2.69 14.45 -18.96
N ARG A 455 -3.38 13.85 -17.97
CA ARG A 455 -2.92 12.72 -17.12
C ARG A 455 -1.56 12.97 -16.40
N LEU A 456 -1.19 14.23 -16.22
CA LEU A 456 0.08 14.67 -15.60
C LEU A 456 0.22 14.18 -14.15
N THR A 457 1.34 13.54 -13.83
CA THR A 457 1.71 13.06 -12.49
C THR A 457 2.69 13.97 -11.74
N TRP A 458 3.05 15.12 -12.33
CA TRP A 458 4.01 16.08 -11.79
C TRP A 458 3.73 17.50 -12.31
N SER A 459 4.27 18.51 -11.63
CA SER A 459 4.26 19.91 -12.09
C SER A 459 5.51 20.67 -11.64
N LEU A 460 5.95 21.65 -12.44
CA LEU A 460 6.99 22.60 -12.06
C LEU A 460 6.47 23.51 -10.93
N PRO A 461 7.21 23.73 -9.83
CA PRO A 461 6.80 24.58 -8.72
C PRO A 461 7.06 26.07 -9.03
N ARG A 462 6.45 26.55 -10.11
CA ARG A 462 6.37 27.96 -10.49
C ARG A 462 5.27 28.16 -11.52
N SER A 463 4.73 29.36 -11.58
CA SER A 463 3.84 29.80 -12.64
C SER A 463 4.61 30.15 -13.92
N TYR A 464 4.07 29.75 -15.09
CA TYR A 464 4.54 30.21 -16.39
C TYR A 464 4.27 31.71 -16.56
N SER A 465 5.19 32.42 -17.21
CA SER A 465 5.05 33.84 -17.55
C SER A 465 5.78 34.12 -18.86
N GLU A 466 5.12 34.78 -19.80
CA GLU A 466 5.71 35.22 -21.08
C GLU A 466 6.66 36.43 -20.91
N ILE A 467 6.66 37.07 -19.74
CA ILE A 467 7.44 38.30 -19.49
C ILE A 467 8.94 37.98 -19.50
N ALA A 468 9.67 38.64 -20.40
CA ALA A 468 11.12 38.53 -20.49
C ALA A 468 11.82 39.18 -19.29
N GLY A 469 12.24 38.36 -18.32
CA GLY A 469 13.18 38.75 -17.26
C GLY A 469 14.65 38.51 -17.64
N SER A 470 15.57 38.99 -16.81
CA SER A 470 16.99 38.66 -16.90
C SER A 470 17.35 37.45 -16.03
N TRP A 471 18.25 36.59 -16.50
CA TRP A 471 18.82 35.48 -15.72
C TRP A 471 20.34 35.69 -15.48
N ASN A 472 20.70 36.89 -15.04
CA ASN A 472 22.09 37.35 -15.00
C ASN A 472 22.93 36.64 -13.92
N ASN A 473 22.36 36.31 -12.76
CA ASN A 473 23.05 35.58 -11.70
C ASN A 473 23.28 34.12 -12.11
N ILE A 474 22.28 33.48 -12.73
CA ILE A 474 22.42 32.15 -13.33
C ILE A 474 23.47 32.17 -14.46
N ASN A 475 23.43 33.17 -15.36
CA ASN A 475 24.41 33.33 -16.43
C ASN A 475 25.84 33.45 -15.89
N ASN A 476 26.06 34.33 -14.91
CA ASN A 476 27.38 34.57 -14.31
C ASN A 476 27.88 33.35 -13.50
N PHE A 477 26.97 32.58 -12.90
CA PHE A 477 27.31 31.30 -12.27
C PHE A 477 27.75 30.25 -13.29
N LEU A 478 27.05 30.11 -14.42
CA LEU A 478 27.43 29.18 -15.48
C LEU A 478 28.73 29.60 -16.18
N GLU A 479 28.98 30.90 -16.33
CA GLU A 479 30.26 31.48 -16.77
C GLU A 479 31.42 31.08 -15.82
N HIS A 480 31.19 31.17 -14.51
CA HIS A 480 32.19 30.75 -13.52
C HIS A 480 32.43 29.23 -13.56
N LEU A 481 31.37 28.43 -13.64
CA LEU A 481 31.44 26.97 -13.61
C LEU A 481 32.12 26.37 -14.86
N SER A 482 31.94 27.02 -16.01
CA SER A 482 32.59 26.68 -17.29
C SER A 482 34.02 27.23 -17.44
N ASP A 483 34.51 27.98 -16.44
CA ASP A 483 35.79 28.71 -16.49
C ASP A 483 35.89 29.74 -17.63
N GLY A 484 34.74 30.22 -18.14
CA GLY A 484 34.64 31.07 -19.33
C GLY A 484 34.60 30.31 -20.66
N ASN A 485 34.72 28.97 -20.65
CA ASN A 485 34.64 28.18 -21.87
C ASN A 485 33.19 28.13 -22.39
N ARG A 486 32.95 28.83 -23.50
CA ARG A 486 31.63 28.97 -24.13
C ARG A 486 30.94 27.63 -24.44
N ASP A 487 31.70 26.62 -24.90
CA ASP A 487 31.13 25.32 -25.24
C ASP A 487 30.72 24.51 -23.99
N VAL A 488 31.52 24.56 -22.93
CA VAL A 488 31.16 23.97 -21.62
C VAL A 488 29.92 24.67 -21.04
N LYS A 489 29.82 25.99 -21.18
CA LYS A 489 28.64 26.77 -20.78
C LYS A 489 27.39 26.34 -21.56
N GLU A 490 27.50 26.19 -22.88
CA GLU A 490 26.43 25.73 -23.75
C GLU A 490 26.01 24.27 -23.45
N LEU A 491 26.96 23.39 -23.14
CA LEU A 491 26.73 22.01 -22.69
C LEU A 491 25.91 21.96 -21.39
N LEU A 492 26.25 22.80 -20.41
CA LEU A 492 25.51 22.94 -19.15
C LEU A 492 24.08 23.45 -19.38
N ILE A 493 23.92 24.46 -20.24
CA ILE A 493 22.61 25.03 -20.63
C ILE A 493 21.74 23.98 -21.35
N CYS A 494 22.30 23.26 -22.33
CA CYS A 494 21.58 22.19 -23.04
C CYS A 494 21.17 21.07 -22.08
N TYR A 495 21.99 20.75 -21.08
CA TYR A 495 21.62 19.80 -20.03
C TYR A 495 20.45 20.30 -19.16
N CYS A 496 20.40 21.59 -18.82
CA CYS A 496 19.25 22.18 -18.12
C CYS A 496 17.95 22.08 -18.94
N ASN A 497 17.98 22.29 -20.27
CA ASN A 497 16.83 22.05 -21.15
C ASN A 497 16.42 20.56 -21.12
N ALA A 498 17.39 19.65 -21.24
CA ALA A 498 17.15 18.21 -21.21
C ALA A 498 16.52 17.73 -19.89
N VAL A 499 16.85 18.34 -18.75
CA VAL A 499 16.21 18.08 -17.44
C VAL A 499 14.73 18.48 -17.45
N ILE A 500 14.39 19.68 -17.94
CA ILE A 500 12.98 20.15 -17.99
C ILE A 500 12.15 19.22 -18.89
N LYS A 501 12.56 19.08 -20.16
CA LYS A 501 11.83 18.27 -21.15
C LYS A 501 11.87 16.77 -20.87
N GLY A 502 12.80 16.31 -20.02
CA GLY A 502 12.99 14.90 -19.69
C GLY A 502 13.53 14.11 -20.88
N ARG A 503 14.66 14.54 -21.46
CA ARG A 503 15.25 13.97 -22.69
C ARG A 503 15.97 12.63 -22.47
N TYR A 504 15.29 11.68 -21.83
CA TYR A 504 15.80 10.32 -21.58
C TYR A 504 16.13 9.55 -22.88
N ASP A 505 15.55 9.97 -24.01
CA ASP A 505 15.84 9.49 -25.37
C ASP A 505 17.31 9.67 -25.78
N LEU A 506 18.05 10.56 -25.13
CA LEU A 506 19.48 10.76 -25.37
C LEU A 506 20.34 9.62 -24.81
N GLN A 507 19.84 8.85 -23.82
CA GLN A 507 20.61 7.86 -23.05
C GLN A 507 21.92 8.43 -22.47
N LYS A 508 21.89 9.69 -22.01
CA LYS A 508 23.02 10.42 -21.44
C LYS A 508 22.81 10.75 -19.96
N PHE A 509 23.89 10.80 -19.20
CA PHE A 509 23.96 11.35 -17.86
C PHE A 509 25.14 12.33 -17.74
N MET A 510 24.97 13.42 -17.01
CA MET A 510 26.04 14.38 -16.77
C MET A 510 26.86 13.98 -15.55
N HIS A 511 28.19 14.07 -15.66
CA HIS A 511 29.15 13.80 -14.58
C HIS A 511 30.02 15.02 -14.35
N LEU A 512 29.71 15.78 -13.30
CA LEU A 512 30.53 16.89 -12.81
C LEU A 512 31.67 16.33 -11.95
N ILE A 513 32.92 16.60 -12.34
CA ILE A 513 34.12 16.14 -11.65
C ILE A 513 35.10 17.28 -11.41
N GLY A 514 35.87 17.22 -10.34
CA GLY A 514 36.78 18.29 -9.90
C GLY A 514 36.79 18.40 -8.38
N LEU A 515 37.52 19.35 -7.80
CA LEU A 515 37.70 19.42 -6.34
C LEU A 515 36.46 19.99 -5.59
N GLY A 516 36.51 19.97 -4.25
CA GLY A 516 35.53 20.68 -3.42
C GLY A 516 35.58 22.20 -3.61
N GLY A 517 34.43 22.87 -3.51
CA GLY A 517 34.32 24.33 -3.63
C GLY A 517 34.27 24.90 -5.06
N THR A 518 34.10 24.06 -6.08
CA THR A 518 34.13 24.46 -7.51
C THR A 518 32.74 24.58 -8.15
N GLY A 519 31.74 24.99 -7.39
CA GLY A 519 30.38 25.22 -7.91
C GLY A 519 29.51 23.99 -8.20
N LYS A 520 30.05 22.76 -8.25
CA LYS A 520 29.29 21.51 -8.51
C LYS A 520 27.94 21.44 -7.79
N GLY A 521 27.96 21.51 -6.45
CA GLY A 521 26.75 21.47 -5.61
C GLY A 521 25.84 22.71 -5.71
N THR A 522 26.28 23.78 -6.38
CA THR A 522 25.43 24.93 -6.75
C THR A 522 24.68 24.64 -8.05
N PHE A 523 25.33 23.98 -9.03
CA PHE A 523 24.65 23.50 -10.23
C PHE A 523 23.62 22.42 -9.89
N THR A 524 23.95 21.51 -8.97
CA THR A 524 23.02 20.51 -8.43
C THR A 524 21.76 21.16 -7.85
N ARG A 525 21.90 22.28 -7.11
CA ARG A 525 20.77 23.06 -6.61
C ARG A 525 19.99 23.73 -7.73
N LEU A 526 20.67 24.45 -8.63
CA LEU A 526 20.05 25.09 -9.80
C LEU A 526 19.17 24.12 -10.61
N VAL A 527 19.64 22.91 -10.94
CA VAL A 527 18.80 21.93 -11.68
C VAL A 527 17.69 21.32 -10.84
N THR A 528 17.84 21.27 -9.50
CA THR A 528 16.78 20.83 -8.59
C THR A 528 15.70 21.89 -8.46
N GLU A 529 16.07 23.16 -8.30
CA GLU A 529 15.18 24.33 -8.28
C GLU A 529 14.45 24.48 -9.64
N LEU A 530 15.15 24.21 -10.74
CA LEU A 530 14.60 24.28 -12.11
C LEU A 530 13.50 23.24 -12.37
N ILE A 531 13.53 22.07 -11.72
CA ILE A 531 12.51 21.01 -11.90
C ILE A 531 11.55 20.89 -10.70
N GLY A 532 11.97 21.28 -9.51
CA GLY A 532 11.30 21.08 -8.21
C GLY A 532 11.88 19.92 -7.40
N GLU A 533 12.00 20.10 -6.08
CA GLU A 533 12.43 19.04 -5.15
C GLU A 533 11.47 17.83 -5.20
N GLN A 534 10.17 18.08 -5.31
CA GLN A 534 9.15 17.04 -5.44
C GLN A 534 9.35 16.15 -6.69
N ASN A 535 9.96 16.69 -7.74
CA ASN A 535 10.25 15.99 -8.99
C ASN A 535 11.65 15.34 -9.03
N THR A 536 12.42 15.48 -7.95
CA THR A 536 13.81 15.02 -7.85
C THR A 536 13.94 13.83 -6.89
N LEU A 537 14.93 12.97 -7.13
CA LEU A 537 15.49 12.03 -6.14
C LEU A 537 16.97 12.33 -5.94
N VAL A 538 17.39 12.44 -4.68
CA VAL A 538 18.81 12.44 -4.29
C VAL A 538 19.10 11.11 -3.61
N THR A 539 20.04 10.33 -4.15
CA THR A 539 20.44 9.01 -3.64
C THR A 539 21.94 8.79 -3.91
N ASN A 540 22.49 7.60 -3.65
CA ASN A 540 23.89 7.30 -4.00
C ASN A 540 24.06 5.93 -4.70
N LEU A 541 25.17 5.73 -5.41
CA LEU A 541 25.44 4.53 -6.21
C LEU A 541 25.42 3.24 -5.38
N PRO A 542 26.00 3.18 -4.16
CA PRO A 542 25.85 2.04 -3.27
C PRO A 542 24.39 1.68 -2.97
N ILE A 543 23.56 2.64 -2.57
CA ILE A 543 22.15 2.41 -2.25
C ILE A 543 21.38 2.04 -3.53
N TRP A 544 21.49 2.82 -4.61
CA TRP A 544 20.81 2.55 -5.88
C TRP A 544 21.10 1.16 -6.45
N CYS A 545 22.36 0.71 -6.37
CA CYS A 545 22.74 -0.60 -6.89
C CYS A 545 22.34 -1.76 -5.97
N THR A 546 22.32 -1.58 -4.64
CA THR A 546 22.12 -2.69 -3.68
C THR A 546 20.75 -2.73 -2.99
N ASN A 547 20.12 -1.59 -2.71
CA ASN A 547 18.82 -1.51 -2.04
C ASN A 547 17.69 -1.81 -3.03
N GLN A 548 16.98 -2.93 -2.86
CA GLN A 548 15.85 -3.30 -3.73
C GLN A 548 14.73 -2.26 -3.73
N PHE A 549 14.53 -1.53 -2.63
CA PHE A 549 13.46 -0.55 -2.49
C PHE A 549 13.75 0.79 -3.18
N GLU A 550 15.02 1.14 -3.40
CA GLU A 550 15.42 2.46 -3.91
C GLU A 550 14.81 2.80 -5.28
N GLY A 551 14.58 1.77 -6.11
CA GLY A 551 13.98 1.94 -7.43
C GLY A 551 12.56 2.51 -7.37
N ALA A 552 11.83 2.32 -6.27
CA ALA A 552 10.51 2.91 -6.08
C ALA A 552 10.57 4.42 -5.81
N ASN A 553 11.64 4.91 -5.17
CA ASN A 553 11.81 6.35 -4.89
C ASN A 553 12.04 7.18 -6.17
N ALA A 554 12.51 6.54 -7.26
CA ALA A 554 12.69 7.14 -8.57
C ALA A 554 11.44 7.07 -9.47
N PHE A 555 10.37 6.39 -9.04
CA PHE A 555 9.12 6.35 -9.80
C PHE A 555 8.49 7.75 -9.82
N GLY A 556 8.00 8.18 -11.00
CA GLY A 556 7.48 9.54 -11.22
C GLY A 556 8.52 10.67 -11.17
N LYS A 557 9.80 10.39 -10.88
CA LYS A 557 10.84 11.42 -10.81
C LYS A 557 11.36 11.82 -12.19
N ARG A 558 11.74 13.08 -12.31
CA ARG A 558 12.23 13.76 -13.52
C ARG A 558 13.75 13.95 -13.51
N LEU A 559 14.34 13.97 -12.32
CA LEU A 559 15.78 14.11 -12.09
C LEU A 559 16.23 13.14 -10.98
N VAL A 560 17.28 12.36 -11.22
CA VAL A 560 17.98 11.56 -10.20
C VAL A 560 19.40 12.12 -10.05
N ILE A 561 19.80 12.37 -8.80
CA ILE A 561 21.06 12.99 -8.44
C ILE A 561 21.87 12.03 -7.57
N PHE A 562 23.13 11.86 -7.95
CA PHE A 562 24.16 11.12 -7.23
C PHE A 562 25.25 12.12 -6.76
N PRO A 563 25.11 12.73 -5.57
CA PRO A 563 26.03 13.76 -5.09
C PRO A 563 27.22 13.15 -4.34
N GLU A 564 28.39 13.78 -4.50
CA GLU A 564 29.62 13.51 -3.74
C GLU A 564 30.05 12.02 -3.77
N GLU A 565 29.90 11.38 -4.94
CA GLU A 565 30.21 9.96 -5.14
C GLU A 565 31.70 9.62 -5.03
N ASP A 566 31.98 8.48 -4.42
CA ASP A 566 33.29 7.84 -4.32
C ASP A 566 33.47 6.73 -5.39
N PRO A 567 34.71 6.26 -5.66
CA PRO A 567 34.99 5.17 -6.61
C PRO A 567 34.24 3.86 -6.31
N PHE A 568 33.19 3.58 -7.08
CA PHE A 568 32.26 2.47 -6.82
C PHE A 568 32.69 1.16 -7.50
N LYS A 569 32.94 0.14 -6.68
CA LYS A 569 33.46 -1.18 -7.11
C LYS A 569 32.38 -2.26 -7.32
N GLY A 570 31.10 -1.90 -7.18
CA GLY A 570 29.98 -2.84 -7.32
C GLY A 570 29.46 -2.99 -8.75
N SER A 571 28.40 -3.80 -8.92
CA SER A 571 27.71 -3.94 -10.21
C SER A 571 26.82 -2.74 -10.49
N ILE A 572 27.21 -1.90 -11.44
CA ILE A 572 26.45 -0.72 -11.87
C ILE A 572 25.22 -1.04 -12.75
N GLY A 573 24.79 -2.30 -12.84
CA GLY A 573 23.72 -2.73 -13.76
C GLY A 573 22.44 -1.89 -13.65
N ARG A 574 21.99 -1.60 -12.43
CA ARG A 574 20.79 -0.77 -12.18
C ARG A 574 20.98 0.70 -12.53
N PHE A 575 22.21 1.22 -12.45
CA PHE A 575 22.54 2.58 -12.92
C PHE A 575 22.57 2.65 -14.45
N LEU A 576 23.07 1.60 -15.11
CA LEU A 576 23.03 1.50 -16.58
C LEU A 576 21.61 1.38 -17.13
N SER A 577 20.68 0.75 -16.40
CA SER A 577 19.25 0.76 -16.77
C SER A 577 18.64 2.15 -16.63
N LEU A 578 18.86 2.81 -15.48
CA LEU A 578 18.39 4.19 -15.21
C LEU A 578 18.85 5.18 -16.30
N THR A 579 20.10 5.06 -16.76
CA THR A 579 20.71 5.93 -17.77
C THR A 579 20.61 5.41 -19.20
N GLY A 580 19.98 4.25 -19.40
CA GLY A 580 19.96 3.53 -20.69
C GLY A 580 18.62 3.48 -21.39
N GLY A 581 17.54 3.96 -20.77
CA GLY A 581 16.18 3.77 -21.28
C GLY A 581 15.65 2.33 -21.12
N ASP A 582 16.36 1.48 -20.36
CA ASP A 582 15.85 0.16 -19.98
C ASP A 582 14.82 0.30 -18.84
N LYS A 583 13.87 -0.63 -18.75
CA LYS A 583 12.90 -0.65 -17.63
C LYS A 583 13.60 -0.82 -16.28
N VAL A 584 13.37 0.12 -15.38
CA VAL A 584 13.87 0.11 -14.00
C VAL A 584 12.95 -0.75 -13.14
N ARG A 585 13.52 -1.74 -12.43
CA ARG A 585 12.80 -2.54 -11.43
C ARG A 585 12.67 -1.76 -10.11
N ALA A 586 11.43 -1.61 -9.66
CA ALA A 586 11.05 -1.05 -8.38
C ALA A 586 10.42 -2.12 -7.48
N GLU A 587 10.64 -2.00 -6.17
CA GLU A 587 9.97 -2.81 -5.15
C GLU A 587 9.50 -1.91 -4.02
N GLU A 588 8.25 -2.07 -3.61
CA GLU A 588 7.73 -1.40 -2.42
C GLU A 588 7.58 -2.40 -1.26
N LYS A 589 7.86 -1.93 -0.04
CA LYS A 589 7.89 -2.78 1.15
C LYS A 589 6.53 -3.43 1.43
N ARG A 590 6.46 -4.76 1.31
CA ARG A 590 5.24 -5.60 1.40
C ARG A 590 4.27 -5.52 0.21
N LYS A 591 4.60 -4.80 -0.88
CA LYS A 591 3.84 -4.86 -2.15
C LYS A 591 4.52 -5.84 -3.13
N LYS A 592 3.96 -5.99 -4.33
CA LYS A 592 4.61 -6.67 -5.46
C LYS A 592 5.68 -5.75 -6.07
N SER A 593 6.69 -6.33 -6.70
CA SER A 593 7.61 -5.58 -7.56
C SER A 593 6.93 -5.18 -8.87
N PHE A 594 7.38 -4.06 -9.45
CA PHE A 594 6.94 -3.56 -10.75
C PHE A 594 8.14 -3.02 -11.54
N ASN A 595 7.94 -2.76 -12.83
CA ASN A 595 8.97 -2.24 -13.73
C ASN A 595 8.42 -1.01 -14.45
N PHE A 596 9.19 0.09 -14.49
CA PHE A 596 8.76 1.34 -15.11
C PHE A 596 9.83 1.92 -16.04
N ASP A 597 9.42 2.80 -16.95
CA ASP A 597 10.33 3.55 -17.82
C ASP A 597 10.70 4.87 -17.14
N TYR A 598 11.99 5.09 -16.86
CA TYR A 598 12.44 6.34 -16.22
C TYR A 598 12.53 7.48 -17.25
N LYS A 599 11.51 8.34 -17.27
CA LYS A 599 11.38 9.47 -18.21
C LYS A 599 12.14 10.74 -17.78
N GLY A 600 13.32 10.59 -17.18
CA GLY A 600 14.08 11.70 -16.58
C GLY A 600 15.56 11.72 -16.93
N MET A 601 16.29 12.70 -16.38
CA MET A 601 17.74 12.83 -16.55
C MET A 601 18.51 12.39 -15.29
N THR A 602 19.80 12.06 -15.43
CA THR A 602 20.66 11.67 -14.31
C THR A 602 21.87 12.58 -14.20
N LEU A 603 22.07 13.17 -13.01
CA LEU A 603 23.24 13.98 -12.66
C LEU A 603 24.11 13.23 -11.65
N VAL A 604 25.42 13.21 -11.89
CA VAL A 604 26.43 12.66 -11.00
C VAL A 604 27.43 13.76 -10.65
N CYS A 605 27.82 13.87 -9.38
CA CYS A 605 28.87 14.77 -8.91
C CYS A 605 29.90 13.97 -8.12
N SER A 606 31.19 14.09 -8.43
CA SER A 606 32.27 13.46 -7.65
C SER A 606 33.52 14.32 -7.54
N ASN A 607 34.47 13.89 -6.71
CA ASN A 607 35.83 14.46 -6.67
C ASN A 607 36.87 13.58 -7.39
N PHE A 608 36.52 12.34 -7.71
CA PHE A 608 37.39 11.31 -8.32
C PHE A 608 36.62 10.47 -9.35
N PRO A 609 37.28 9.69 -10.24
CA PRO A 609 36.62 8.78 -11.17
C PRO A 609 35.77 7.73 -10.45
N ILE A 610 34.46 7.70 -10.73
CA ILE A 610 33.52 6.81 -10.02
C ILE A 610 33.41 5.40 -10.60
N PHE A 611 33.74 5.20 -11.88
CA PHE A 611 33.65 3.90 -12.56
C PHE A 611 35.04 3.31 -12.81
N SER A 612 35.29 2.08 -12.34
CA SER A 612 36.56 1.37 -12.55
C SER A 612 36.39 0.10 -13.39
N GLY A 613 37.45 -0.29 -14.12
CA GLY A 613 37.49 -1.54 -14.90
C GLY A 613 36.37 -1.68 -15.94
N GLY A 614 35.92 -2.91 -16.20
CA GLY A 614 34.86 -3.22 -17.20
C GLY A 614 33.44 -2.74 -16.85
N SER A 615 33.28 -1.93 -15.80
CA SER A 615 32.09 -1.10 -15.59
C SER A 615 32.21 0.26 -16.30
N SER A 616 33.43 0.76 -16.52
CA SER A 616 33.66 2.02 -17.22
C SER A 616 33.12 1.98 -18.66
N SER A 617 33.54 1.06 -19.53
CA SER A 617 33.19 1.11 -20.97
C SER A 617 31.69 1.11 -21.27
N ARG A 618 30.90 0.36 -20.49
CA ARG A 618 29.43 0.35 -20.57
C ARG A 618 28.77 1.67 -20.10
N ALA A 619 29.45 2.43 -19.25
CA ALA A 619 29.06 3.79 -18.87
C ALA A 619 29.57 4.85 -19.87
N LYS A 620 30.81 4.72 -20.41
CA LYS A 620 31.51 5.72 -21.25
C LYS A 620 30.60 6.36 -22.31
N ARG A 621 29.91 5.56 -23.13
CA ARG A 621 29.03 6.07 -24.21
C ARG A 621 27.86 6.96 -23.72
N ARG A 622 27.44 6.76 -22.46
CA ARG A 622 26.35 7.48 -21.79
C ARG A 622 26.85 8.68 -20.98
N THR A 623 28.13 8.78 -20.67
CA THR A 623 28.68 9.86 -19.84
C THR A 623 28.81 11.17 -20.65
N ILE A 624 28.49 12.29 -20.00
CA ILE A 624 28.91 13.64 -20.38
C ILE A 624 29.76 14.16 -19.23
N THR A 625 31.09 14.05 -19.35
CA THR A 625 32.02 14.52 -18.30
C THR A 625 32.22 16.03 -18.43
N VAL A 626 32.11 16.76 -17.32
CA VAL A 626 32.37 18.20 -17.25
C VAL A 626 33.41 18.49 -16.17
N PRO A 627 34.56 19.09 -16.52
CA PRO A 627 35.54 19.56 -15.55
C PRO A 627 35.00 20.77 -14.77
N CYS A 628 35.08 20.70 -13.45
CA CYS A 628 34.69 21.76 -12.52
C CYS A 628 35.92 22.15 -11.70
N ASN A 629 36.86 22.86 -12.35
CA ASN A 629 38.21 23.09 -11.83
C ASN A 629 38.37 24.47 -11.15
N LYS A 630 37.62 25.50 -11.58
CA LYS A 630 37.61 26.83 -10.96
C LYS A 630 37.04 26.78 -9.54
N ARG A 631 37.84 27.13 -8.53
CA ARG A 631 37.39 27.23 -7.12
C ARG A 631 36.76 28.59 -6.83
N VAL A 632 35.60 28.59 -6.18
CA VAL A 632 34.99 29.81 -5.63
C VAL A 632 35.82 30.27 -4.43
N VAL A 633 36.35 31.49 -4.51
CA VAL A 633 37.06 32.17 -3.42
C VAL A 633 36.15 32.28 -2.19
N GLU A 634 36.68 32.00 -1.00
CA GLU A 634 35.87 31.92 0.24
C GLU A 634 35.00 33.17 0.47
N THR A 635 35.55 34.36 0.24
CA THR A 635 34.86 35.66 0.36
C THR A 635 33.78 35.92 -0.70
N GLN A 636 33.71 35.11 -1.75
CA GLN A 636 32.72 35.17 -2.82
C GLN A 636 31.63 34.09 -2.69
N ARG A 637 31.75 33.16 -1.73
CA ARG A 637 30.73 32.14 -1.49
C ARG A 637 29.48 32.78 -0.89
N ARG A 638 28.34 32.57 -1.55
CA ARG A 638 27.01 33.06 -1.17
C ARG A 638 26.01 31.90 -1.27
N GLU A 639 24.90 31.97 -0.54
CA GLU A 639 23.75 31.11 -0.80
C GLU A 639 23.06 31.56 -2.10
N LEU A 640 23.51 31.01 -3.23
CA LEU A 640 23.03 31.41 -4.56
C LEU A 640 21.62 30.88 -4.90
N SER A 641 21.10 29.89 -4.17
CA SER A 641 19.74 29.35 -4.37
C SER A 641 18.66 30.44 -4.30
N LYS A 642 18.65 31.21 -3.21
CA LYS A 642 17.76 32.38 -3.00
C LYS A 642 18.01 33.54 -3.98
N VAL A 643 19.05 33.45 -4.81
CA VAL A 643 19.39 34.44 -5.86
C VAL A 643 18.95 33.95 -7.24
N PHE A 644 18.86 32.63 -7.46
CA PHE A 644 18.37 32.05 -8.70
C PHE A 644 16.84 32.02 -8.79
N GLU A 645 16.13 31.83 -7.67
CA GLU A 645 14.66 31.72 -7.62
C GLU A 645 13.91 32.78 -8.46
N PRO A 646 14.21 34.09 -8.39
CA PRO A 646 13.54 35.11 -9.21
C PRO A 646 13.89 35.05 -10.71
N GLU A 647 15.00 34.40 -11.06
CA GLU A 647 15.50 34.27 -12.43
C GLU A 647 15.03 32.98 -13.12
N LEU A 648 14.50 32.00 -12.37
CA LEU A 648 14.14 30.67 -12.89
C LEU A 648 13.12 30.72 -14.04
N SER A 649 12.14 31.62 -14.01
CA SER A 649 11.16 31.75 -15.10
C SER A 649 11.79 32.31 -16.38
N ALA A 650 12.66 33.32 -16.26
CA ALA A 650 13.40 33.86 -17.40
C ALA A 650 14.36 32.81 -18.00
N PHE A 651 15.08 32.08 -17.15
CA PHE A 651 15.95 30.98 -17.57
C PHE A 651 15.15 29.83 -18.20
N THR A 652 13.97 29.50 -17.66
CA THR A 652 13.07 28.49 -18.26
C THR A 652 12.66 28.89 -19.68
N ASN A 653 12.21 30.13 -19.89
CA ASN A 653 11.82 30.60 -21.22
C ASN A 653 12.99 30.56 -22.21
N TYR A 654 14.18 30.99 -21.77
CA TYR A 654 15.40 30.87 -22.57
C TYR A 654 15.70 29.41 -22.94
N LEU A 655 15.66 28.48 -21.97
CA LEU A 655 15.87 27.05 -22.24
C LEU A 655 14.85 26.47 -23.22
N LEU A 656 13.57 26.85 -23.12
CA LEU A 656 12.52 26.36 -24.03
C LEU A 656 12.67 26.90 -25.45
N SER A 657 13.30 28.07 -25.65
CA SER A 657 13.61 28.60 -26.98
C SER A 657 14.70 27.82 -27.74
N ILE A 658 15.46 26.95 -27.06
CA ILE A 658 16.54 26.18 -27.68
C ILE A 658 15.96 24.98 -28.46
N PRO A 659 16.24 24.85 -29.78
CA PRO A 659 15.75 23.73 -30.59
C PRO A 659 16.23 22.37 -30.08
N ASP A 660 15.32 21.38 -30.06
CA ASP A 660 15.65 20.02 -29.61
C ASP A 660 16.72 19.33 -30.46
N THR A 661 16.90 19.74 -31.72
CA THR A 661 18.00 19.32 -32.60
C THR A 661 19.36 19.79 -32.08
N HIS A 662 19.48 21.06 -31.68
CA HIS A 662 20.70 21.64 -31.12
C HIS A 662 21.06 21.00 -29.78
N VAL A 663 20.08 20.88 -28.88
CA VAL A 663 20.23 20.17 -27.59
C VAL A 663 20.70 18.72 -27.80
N THR A 664 20.17 18.05 -28.83
CA THR A 664 20.58 16.68 -29.18
C THR A 664 22.02 16.62 -29.67
N ALA A 665 22.44 17.54 -30.55
CA ALA A 665 23.80 17.57 -31.10
C ALA A 665 24.85 17.86 -30.00
N VAL A 666 24.60 18.89 -29.18
CA VAL A 666 25.48 19.29 -28.06
C VAL A 666 25.61 18.17 -27.04
N LEU A 667 24.52 17.54 -26.61
CA LEU A 667 24.55 16.48 -25.59
C LEU A 667 25.00 15.11 -26.13
N ARG A 668 24.96 14.88 -27.45
CA ARG A 668 25.59 13.69 -28.06
C ARG A 668 27.09 13.84 -28.22
N GLY A 669 27.58 15.06 -28.41
CA GLY A 669 29.00 15.39 -28.62
C GLY A 669 29.36 15.59 -30.08
N ASP A 670 28.44 16.07 -30.91
CA ASP A 670 28.65 16.28 -32.35
C ASP A 670 29.75 17.34 -32.62
N LYS A 671 29.97 18.25 -31.67
CA LYS A 671 31.17 19.09 -31.55
C LYS A 671 32.04 18.56 -30.40
N GLU A 672 33.32 18.33 -30.66
CA GLU A 672 34.29 17.97 -29.62
C GLU A 672 34.60 19.16 -28.71
N ILE A 673 34.45 18.98 -27.39
CA ILE A 673 34.82 19.97 -26.37
C ILE A 673 36.12 19.47 -25.72
N VAL A 674 37.25 20.01 -26.15
CA VAL A 674 38.59 19.47 -25.86
C VAL A 674 38.89 19.38 -24.35
N THR A 675 38.42 20.35 -23.55
CA THR A 675 38.52 20.35 -22.08
C THR A 675 37.77 19.18 -21.43
N CYS A 676 36.55 18.89 -21.91
CA CYS A 676 35.78 17.71 -21.49
C CYS A 676 36.42 16.41 -21.98
N THR A 677 36.98 16.38 -23.20
CA THR A 677 37.70 15.21 -23.73
C THR A 677 38.95 14.88 -22.91
N LEU A 678 39.72 15.90 -22.52
CA LEU A 678 40.88 15.77 -21.65
C LEU A 678 40.49 15.24 -20.27
N GLU A 679 39.56 15.90 -19.57
CA GLU A 679 39.08 15.46 -18.26
C GLU A 679 38.51 14.03 -18.32
N PHE A 680 37.79 13.67 -19.39
CA PHE A 680 37.35 12.29 -19.60
C PHE A 680 38.54 11.33 -19.73
N TRP A 681 39.53 11.63 -20.58
CA TRP A 681 40.71 10.79 -20.81
C TRP A 681 41.54 10.59 -19.53
N ASP A 682 41.81 11.67 -18.82
CA ASP A 682 42.46 11.70 -17.51
C ASP A 682 41.79 10.75 -16.53
N ASN A 683 40.46 10.77 -16.48
CA ASN A 683 39.67 9.92 -15.61
C ASN A 683 39.54 8.47 -16.11
N GLN A 684 39.75 8.20 -17.41
CA GLN A 684 40.01 6.85 -17.91
C GLN A 684 41.38 6.35 -17.44
N MET A 685 42.46 7.12 -17.62
CA MET A 685 43.82 6.72 -17.21
C MET A 685 43.90 6.39 -15.71
N LYS A 686 43.24 7.19 -14.86
CA LYS A 686 43.13 6.96 -13.41
C LYS A 686 42.30 5.70 -13.05
N GLY A 687 41.34 5.30 -13.90
CA GLY A 687 40.40 4.20 -13.65
C GLY A 687 40.68 2.89 -14.41
N ASP A 688 41.60 2.92 -15.36
CA ASP A 688 41.92 1.83 -16.28
C ASP A 688 43.39 1.83 -16.71
N SER A 689 44.13 0.77 -16.33
CA SER A 689 45.55 0.60 -16.65
C SER A 689 45.85 0.44 -18.14
N VAL A 690 44.87 0.01 -18.96
CA VAL A 690 45.06 -0.09 -20.42
C VAL A 690 45.09 1.30 -21.04
N SER A 691 44.18 2.19 -20.63
CA SER A 691 44.14 3.59 -21.07
C SER A 691 45.42 4.35 -20.72
N SER A 692 45.94 4.21 -19.48
CA SER A 692 47.22 4.82 -19.08
C SER A 692 48.41 4.25 -19.87
N TRP A 693 48.50 2.94 -20.05
CA TRP A 693 49.58 2.36 -20.86
C TRP A 693 49.53 2.78 -22.34
N ILE A 694 48.34 2.95 -22.92
CA ILE A 694 48.19 3.47 -24.29
C ILE A 694 48.75 4.90 -24.38
N ASN A 695 48.44 5.76 -23.42
CA ASN A 695 48.93 7.14 -23.40
C ASN A 695 50.46 7.22 -23.43
N ASP A 696 51.11 6.42 -22.57
CA ASP A 696 52.54 6.54 -22.30
C ASP A 696 53.40 5.75 -23.32
N CYS A 697 52.93 4.57 -23.73
CA CYS A 697 53.75 3.57 -24.42
C CYS A 697 53.29 3.21 -25.85
N ILE A 698 52.17 3.74 -26.34
CA ILE A 698 51.65 3.46 -27.68
C ILE A 698 51.64 4.71 -28.55
N ILE A 699 51.92 4.49 -29.84
CA ILE A 699 51.75 5.46 -30.91
C ILE A 699 50.82 4.83 -31.96
N TYR A 700 49.84 5.62 -32.41
CA TYR A 700 49.02 5.25 -33.56
C TYR A 700 49.84 5.37 -34.85
N ASP A 701 49.93 4.29 -35.61
CA ASP A 701 50.69 4.20 -36.86
C ASP A 701 49.90 3.27 -37.80
N PRO A 702 49.22 3.80 -38.84
CA PRO A 702 48.40 3.02 -39.76
C PRO A 702 49.14 1.85 -40.44
N THR A 703 50.47 1.95 -40.57
CA THR A 703 51.31 0.99 -41.28
C THR A 703 51.85 -0.10 -40.37
N ALA A 704 52.02 0.19 -39.08
CA ALA A 704 52.58 -0.73 -38.10
C ALA A 704 51.71 -1.97 -37.87
N LEU A 705 52.37 -3.13 -37.74
CA LEU A 705 51.78 -4.43 -37.42
C LEU A 705 52.50 -5.05 -36.22
N THR A 706 52.04 -4.74 -35.01
CA THR A 706 52.73 -5.13 -33.77
C THR A 706 52.13 -6.41 -33.18
N PRO A 707 52.95 -7.40 -32.77
CA PRO A 707 52.45 -8.62 -32.13
C PRO A 707 51.77 -8.32 -30.78
N ILE A 708 50.63 -8.97 -30.52
CA ILE A 708 49.91 -8.79 -29.24
C ILE A 708 50.67 -9.41 -28.08
N GLY A 709 51.29 -10.59 -28.28
CA GLY A 709 51.96 -11.34 -27.21
C GLY A 709 51.01 -12.04 -26.24
N ASN A 710 51.57 -12.87 -25.36
CA ASN A 710 50.82 -13.61 -24.34
C ASN A 710 51.62 -13.97 -23.08
N ASP A 711 52.95 -13.91 -23.10
CA ASP A 711 53.79 -14.12 -21.92
C ASP A 711 53.73 -12.91 -20.98
N ARG A 712 53.64 -13.20 -19.67
CA ARG A 712 53.63 -12.19 -18.61
C ARG A 712 55.04 -11.80 -18.16
N ASN A 713 56.08 -12.50 -18.62
CA ASN A 713 57.47 -12.27 -18.25
C ASN A 713 58.27 -11.54 -19.35
N GLU A 714 57.65 -11.30 -20.51
CA GLU A 714 58.27 -10.59 -21.62
C GLU A 714 58.50 -9.12 -21.24
N GLY A 715 59.76 -8.82 -20.91
CA GLY A 715 60.17 -7.51 -20.39
C GLY A 715 61.02 -7.58 -19.12
N ASN A 716 60.99 -8.70 -18.39
CA ASN A 716 61.78 -8.89 -17.16
C ASN A 716 63.31 -8.78 -17.41
N ASN A 717 63.77 -9.19 -18.59
CA ASN A 717 65.19 -9.26 -18.97
C ASN A 717 65.58 -8.32 -20.13
N GLY A 718 64.72 -7.38 -20.54
CA GLY A 718 64.99 -6.54 -21.72
C GLY A 718 63.81 -5.66 -22.15
N THR A 719 63.97 -4.92 -23.25
CA THR A 719 62.87 -4.12 -23.84
C THR A 719 61.81 -5.07 -24.42
N PRO A 720 60.53 -4.98 -24.00
CA PRO A 720 59.45 -5.77 -24.57
C PRO A 720 59.16 -5.34 -26.01
N TYR A 721 58.73 -6.28 -26.85
CA TYR A 721 58.45 -6.07 -28.27
C TYR A 721 57.01 -6.43 -28.66
N THR A 722 56.25 -7.07 -27.76
CA THR A 722 54.80 -7.23 -27.89
C THR A 722 54.03 -6.20 -27.06
N LEU A 723 52.79 -5.97 -27.48
CA LEU A 723 51.85 -5.07 -26.79
C LEU A 723 51.59 -5.53 -25.35
N PHE A 724 51.38 -6.83 -25.13
CA PHE A 724 51.10 -7.38 -23.80
C PHE A 724 52.34 -7.34 -22.89
N GLY A 725 53.53 -7.69 -23.38
CA GLY A 725 54.77 -7.58 -22.60
C GLY A 725 55.04 -6.14 -22.13
N SER A 726 54.86 -5.16 -23.04
CA SER A 726 54.94 -3.74 -22.71
C SER A 726 53.92 -3.32 -21.65
N TYR A 727 52.66 -3.74 -21.81
CA TYR A 727 51.60 -3.47 -20.85
C TYR A 727 51.86 -4.05 -19.46
N ILE A 728 52.38 -5.29 -19.36
CA ILE A 728 52.76 -5.87 -18.06
C ILE A 728 53.88 -5.06 -17.42
N ARG A 729 54.91 -4.69 -18.19
CA ARG A 729 56.06 -3.92 -17.67
C ARG A 729 55.66 -2.51 -17.24
N HIS A 730 54.75 -1.84 -17.96
CA HIS A 730 54.18 -0.56 -17.55
C HIS A 730 53.40 -0.68 -16.25
N CYS A 731 52.53 -1.69 -16.12
CA CYS A 731 51.81 -1.97 -14.86
C CYS A 731 52.79 -2.20 -13.69
N GLN A 732 53.86 -3.00 -13.89
CA GLN A 732 54.89 -3.23 -12.87
C GLN A 732 55.59 -1.93 -12.44
N ASN A 733 55.99 -1.09 -13.40
CA ASN A 733 56.68 0.17 -13.13
C ASN A 733 55.80 1.22 -12.43
N SER A 734 54.51 1.27 -12.78
CA SER A 734 53.52 2.23 -12.25
C SER A 734 52.85 1.76 -10.95
N GLY A 735 53.12 0.54 -10.48
CA GLY A 735 52.44 -0.08 -9.34
C GLY A 735 51.01 -0.58 -9.65
N GLY A 736 50.60 -0.55 -10.91
CA GLY A 736 49.31 -1.04 -11.38
C GLY A 736 49.17 -2.57 -11.37
N SER A 737 47.95 -3.06 -11.17
CA SER A 737 47.63 -4.48 -11.31
C SER A 737 47.26 -4.82 -12.76
N PRO A 738 48.06 -5.64 -13.48
CA PRO A 738 47.78 -5.94 -14.88
C PRO A 738 46.61 -6.90 -15.07
N LYS A 739 45.82 -6.63 -16.11
CA LYS A 739 44.79 -7.53 -16.65
C LYS A 739 45.40 -8.79 -17.28
N SER A 740 44.60 -9.86 -17.42
CA SER A 740 45.03 -11.06 -18.17
C SER A 740 45.12 -10.79 -19.67
N SER A 741 45.96 -11.54 -20.39
CA SER A 741 46.10 -11.43 -21.86
C SER A 741 44.79 -11.64 -22.63
N ARG A 742 43.88 -12.48 -22.09
CA ARG A 742 42.53 -12.71 -22.62
C ARG A 742 41.61 -11.48 -22.51
N THR A 743 41.84 -10.62 -21.51
CA THR A 743 41.06 -9.38 -21.27
C THR A 743 41.72 -8.18 -21.92
N PHE A 744 43.06 -8.13 -21.91
CA PHE A 744 43.85 -7.05 -22.49
C PHE A 744 43.56 -6.80 -23.97
N SER A 745 43.54 -7.85 -24.81
CA SER A 745 43.34 -7.66 -26.26
C SER A 745 41.95 -7.10 -26.62
N PRO A 746 40.82 -7.56 -26.04
CA PRO A 746 39.52 -6.89 -26.19
C PRO A 746 39.51 -5.45 -25.68
N ASP A 747 39.94 -5.20 -24.44
CA ASP A 747 39.88 -3.88 -23.81
C ASP A 747 40.73 -2.83 -24.55
N LEU A 748 41.87 -3.24 -25.11
CA LEU A 748 42.72 -2.41 -25.97
C LEU A 748 41.99 -2.00 -27.26
N ILE A 749 41.36 -2.96 -27.95
CA ILE A 749 40.64 -2.69 -29.20
C ILE A 749 39.41 -1.82 -28.93
N GLU A 750 38.64 -2.11 -27.87
CA GLU A 750 37.51 -1.28 -27.44
C GLU A 750 37.96 0.16 -27.17
N THR A 751 39.08 0.35 -26.46
CA THR A 751 39.63 1.68 -26.12
C THR A 751 40.10 2.44 -27.36
N CYS A 752 40.89 1.81 -28.24
CA CYS A 752 41.37 2.44 -29.47
C CYS A 752 40.21 2.83 -30.39
N GLN A 753 39.27 1.93 -30.67
CA GLN A 753 38.18 2.17 -31.62
C GLN A 753 37.09 3.09 -31.05
N THR A 754 36.74 2.99 -29.76
CA THR A 754 35.56 3.68 -29.19
C THR A 754 35.88 5.02 -28.53
N ILE A 755 37.13 5.24 -28.08
CA ILE A 755 37.53 6.46 -27.34
C ILE A 755 38.48 7.32 -28.17
N LEU A 756 39.50 6.69 -28.76
CA LEU A 756 40.53 7.39 -29.53
C LEU A 756 40.18 7.48 -31.03
N ASN A 757 39.10 6.81 -31.45
CA ASN A 757 38.65 6.68 -32.84
C ASN A 757 39.75 6.17 -33.80
N TRP A 758 40.68 5.36 -33.29
CA TRP A 758 41.78 4.78 -34.05
C TRP A 758 41.30 3.49 -34.74
N PRO A 759 41.31 3.41 -36.09
CA PRO A 759 40.81 2.26 -36.85
C PRO A 759 41.79 1.07 -36.84
N VAL A 760 42.12 0.59 -35.63
CA VAL A 760 43.00 -0.57 -35.41
C VAL A 760 42.31 -1.86 -35.82
N GLN A 761 43.07 -2.82 -36.35
CA GLN A 761 42.54 -4.12 -36.78
C GLN A 761 43.33 -5.27 -36.17
N LYS A 762 42.64 -6.33 -35.73
CA LYS A 762 43.28 -7.54 -35.19
C LYS A 762 43.48 -8.58 -36.29
N GLU A 763 44.73 -8.92 -36.54
CA GLU A 763 45.12 -9.97 -37.48
C GLU A 763 45.54 -11.24 -36.74
N ILE A 764 45.28 -12.40 -37.34
CA ILE A 764 45.72 -13.71 -36.84
C ILE A 764 46.35 -14.47 -38.00
N ASN A 765 47.57 -14.94 -37.82
CA ASN A 765 48.32 -15.71 -38.81
C ASN A 765 49.12 -16.84 -38.14
N MET A 766 49.84 -17.64 -38.93
CA MET A 766 50.61 -18.79 -38.43
C MET A 766 51.72 -18.45 -37.41
N ARG A 767 52.07 -17.17 -37.25
CA ARG A 767 53.08 -16.68 -36.28
C ARG A 767 52.46 -16.08 -35.00
N GLY A 768 51.14 -15.92 -34.94
CA GLY A 768 50.45 -15.40 -33.74
C GLY A 768 49.31 -14.43 -34.05
N SER A 769 48.92 -13.65 -33.04
CA SER A 769 47.96 -12.53 -33.17
C SER A 769 48.67 -11.19 -33.12
N PHE A 770 48.26 -10.27 -34.00
CA PHE A 770 48.86 -8.95 -34.22
C PHE A 770 47.76 -7.88 -34.18
N ILE A 771 48.14 -6.62 -33.96
CA ILE A 771 47.29 -5.46 -34.23
C ILE A 771 47.96 -4.58 -35.28
N ARG A 772 47.22 -4.30 -36.35
CA ARG A 772 47.54 -3.26 -37.33
C ARG A 772 47.04 -1.91 -36.80
N GLY A 773 47.84 -0.85 -37.00
CA GLY A 773 47.48 0.51 -36.58
C GLY A 773 48.19 1.00 -35.32
N LEU A 774 48.96 0.15 -34.63
CA LEU A 774 49.64 0.49 -33.37
C LEU A 774 51.11 0.07 -33.40
N ARG A 775 51.99 0.91 -32.83
CA ARG A 775 53.36 0.56 -32.46
C ARG A 775 53.71 0.98 -31.03
N LEU A 776 54.73 0.33 -30.47
CA LEU A 776 55.33 0.73 -29.20
C LEU A 776 56.16 2.02 -29.39
N ARG A 777 56.15 2.90 -28.38
CA ARG A 777 57.00 4.08 -28.28
C ARG A 777 58.45 3.68 -27.96
N VAL A 778 59.40 4.16 -28.75
CA VAL A 778 60.84 3.90 -28.59
C VAL A 778 61.50 5.07 -27.85
N VAL A 779 61.92 4.82 -26.61
CA VAL A 779 62.60 5.80 -25.76
C VAL A 779 63.87 6.32 -26.44
N GLY A 780 64.00 7.64 -26.53
CA GLY A 780 65.13 8.31 -27.20
C GLY A 780 65.00 8.47 -28.72
N VAL A 781 63.93 7.94 -29.34
CA VAL A 781 63.61 8.14 -30.77
C VAL A 781 62.28 8.89 -30.91
N ASP A 782 61.23 8.42 -30.24
CA ASP A 782 59.87 8.99 -30.32
C ASP A 782 59.61 10.07 -29.26
N GLN A 783 60.60 10.92 -28.96
CA GLN A 783 60.47 11.95 -27.93
C GLN A 783 59.65 13.16 -28.40
N ASP A 784 59.71 13.48 -29.70
CA ASP A 784 58.99 14.62 -30.30
C ASP A 784 57.51 14.31 -30.59
N ILE A 785 57.10 13.05 -30.48
CA ILE A 785 55.71 12.61 -30.70
C ILE A 785 54.97 12.76 -29.36
N PRO A 786 53.93 13.61 -29.24
CA PRO A 786 53.25 13.81 -27.96
C PRO A 786 52.53 12.55 -27.47
N THR A 787 52.20 12.53 -26.17
CA THR A 787 51.19 11.65 -25.59
C THR A 787 49.80 12.23 -25.86
N TYR A 788 48.72 11.45 -25.72
CA TYR A 788 47.38 11.90 -26.10
C TYR A 788 46.84 13.00 -25.17
N ASP A 789 47.09 12.88 -23.87
CA ASP A 789 46.84 13.95 -22.89
C ASP A 789 47.61 15.24 -23.21
N HIS A 790 48.90 15.13 -23.59
CA HIS A 790 49.71 16.29 -23.95
C HIS A 790 49.21 16.97 -25.24
N TRP A 791 48.80 16.18 -26.25
CA TRP A 791 48.20 16.69 -27.48
C TRP A 791 46.87 17.43 -27.23
N LEU A 792 46.02 16.91 -26.33
CA LEU A 792 44.80 17.61 -25.91
C LEU A 792 45.11 18.91 -25.16
N ASN A 793 46.11 18.92 -24.27
CA ASN A 793 46.56 20.14 -23.59
C ASN A 793 47.08 21.19 -24.58
N GLN A 794 47.90 20.80 -25.57
CA GLN A 794 48.35 21.68 -26.65
C GLN A 794 47.16 22.29 -27.42
N ARG A 795 46.12 21.50 -27.72
CA ARG A 795 44.91 21.97 -28.42
C ARG A 795 44.11 22.99 -27.61
N ILE A 796 44.05 22.85 -26.28
CA ILE A 796 43.42 23.85 -25.40
C ILE A 796 44.23 25.14 -25.46
N SER A 797 45.54 25.07 -25.19
CA SER A 797 46.44 26.23 -25.20
C SER A 797 46.53 26.94 -26.56
N ALA A 798 46.25 26.25 -27.66
CA ALA A 798 46.16 26.84 -29.00
C ALA A 798 44.79 27.46 -29.30
N GLY A 799 43.71 26.96 -28.71
CA GLY A 799 42.36 27.52 -28.85
C GLY A 799 42.24 28.88 -28.16
N ASP A 800 42.83 29.03 -26.98
CA ASP A 800 42.85 30.29 -26.21
C ASP A 800 43.50 31.44 -27.01
N ILE A 801 44.42 31.14 -27.93
CA ILE A 801 45.10 32.12 -28.82
C ILE A 801 44.18 32.58 -29.97
N GLN A 802 43.14 31.81 -30.30
CA GLN A 802 42.33 32.01 -31.50
C GLN A 802 41.06 32.82 -31.23
N ASP A 803 40.46 32.72 -30.04
CA ASP A 803 39.30 33.55 -29.64
C ASP A 803 39.70 35.03 -29.42
N ASP A 804 40.94 35.32 -29.02
CA ASP A 804 41.48 36.67 -28.79
C ASP A 804 41.58 37.55 -30.06
N ILE A 805 41.35 36.97 -31.26
CA ILE A 805 41.53 37.65 -32.55
C ILE A 805 40.20 38.15 -33.16
N GLN A 806 39.04 37.66 -32.70
CA GLN A 806 37.77 37.79 -33.42
C GLN A 806 37.00 39.12 -33.19
N VAL A 807 37.68 40.28 -33.32
CA VAL A 807 37.02 41.61 -33.36
C VAL A 807 37.51 42.45 -34.54
N VAL A 808 36.96 42.20 -35.74
CA VAL A 808 36.74 43.15 -36.86
C VAL A 808 35.92 42.45 -37.98
N VAL A 809 34.76 43.04 -38.32
CA VAL A 809 34.14 43.29 -39.67
C VAL A 809 34.43 42.27 -40.81
N ASP A 810 33.47 41.75 -41.61
CA ASP A 810 32.14 42.21 -42.04
C ASP A 810 31.14 41.07 -42.40
N ASN A 811 29.97 41.46 -42.96
CA ASN A 811 28.87 40.64 -43.45
C ASN A 811 29.14 39.89 -44.77
N GLY A 812 28.52 38.72 -44.94
CA GLY A 812 28.37 38.06 -46.24
C GLY A 812 27.89 36.60 -46.13
N GLY A 813 26.65 36.31 -46.54
CA GLY A 813 26.06 34.96 -46.47
C GLY A 813 25.62 34.42 -47.83
N LEU A 814 25.53 33.09 -47.96
CA LEU A 814 24.88 32.39 -49.08
C LEU A 814 24.47 30.96 -48.68
N HIS A 815 23.40 30.44 -49.31
CA HIS A 815 22.84 29.12 -49.04
C HIS A 815 23.49 28.00 -49.89
N GLY A 816 23.48 26.77 -49.35
CA GLY A 816 23.70 25.51 -50.07
C GLY A 816 23.50 24.33 -49.11
N GLY A 817 23.03 23.17 -49.58
CA GLY A 817 22.75 22.04 -48.68
C GLY A 817 22.41 20.71 -49.35
N LEU A 818 22.00 19.75 -48.49
CA LEU A 818 21.63 18.35 -48.73
C LEU A 818 22.76 17.33 -48.92
N HIS A 819 22.45 16.12 -48.41
CA HIS A 819 23.29 14.94 -48.18
C HIS A 819 24.38 15.06 -47.08
N GLY A 820 24.59 14.04 -46.24
CA GLY A 820 23.84 12.78 -46.14
C GLY A 820 24.64 11.65 -45.51
N GLY A 821 24.80 11.66 -44.18
CA GLY A 821 25.48 10.59 -43.43
C GLY A 821 26.97 10.86 -43.20
N LEU A 822 27.26 11.65 -42.16
CA LEU A 822 28.62 11.86 -41.64
C LEU A 822 28.57 11.84 -40.11
N HIS A 823 29.34 10.93 -39.48
CA HIS A 823 29.74 11.08 -38.08
C HIS A 823 31.07 11.84 -38.03
N GLY A 824 31.23 12.74 -37.05
CA GLY A 824 32.35 13.66 -36.97
C GLY A 824 33.72 12.96 -36.95
N GLY A 825 34.54 13.23 -37.96
CA GLY A 825 35.89 12.68 -38.07
C GLY A 825 36.94 13.60 -37.48
N SER A 826 37.57 13.18 -36.38
CA SER A 826 38.86 13.72 -35.94
C SER A 826 39.89 13.48 -37.04
N LYS A 827 40.59 14.52 -37.50
CA LYS A 827 41.69 14.35 -38.46
C LYS A 827 42.87 13.61 -37.79
N PRO A 828 43.61 12.76 -38.52
CA PRO A 828 44.88 12.20 -38.03
C PRO A 828 45.88 13.28 -37.63
N LEU A 829 46.88 12.88 -36.83
CA LEU A 829 48.09 13.68 -36.59
C LEU A 829 48.78 14.01 -37.92
N PRO A 830 49.38 15.21 -38.08
CA PRO A 830 50.06 15.59 -39.30
C PRO A 830 51.38 14.81 -39.46
N ASP A 831 51.58 14.22 -40.64
CA ASP A 831 52.85 13.64 -41.06
C ASP A 831 53.89 14.73 -41.35
N LYS A 832 55.19 14.36 -41.32
CA LYS A 832 56.29 15.26 -41.67
C LYS A 832 56.24 15.70 -43.13
N GLU A 833 56.50 16.97 -43.37
CA GLU A 833 57.07 17.42 -44.64
C GLU A 833 58.52 16.95 -44.73
N ASP A 834 58.88 16.18 -45.76
CA ASP A 834 60.26 15.92 -46.15
C ASP A 834 60.51 16.49 -47.55
N GLY A 835 61.59 17.28 -47.69
CA GLY A 835 61.95 17.96 -48.94
C GLY A 835 62.37 16.97 -50.03
N GLY A 836 61.72 17.05 -51.20
CA GLY A 836 61.89 16.04 -52.25
C GLY A 836 63.17 16.15 -53.09
N SER A 837 63.51 15.06 -53.78
CA SER A 837 64.40 15.09 -54.95
C SER A 837 64.20 13.88 -55.87
N GLY A 838 64.14 14.13 -57.18
CA GLY A 838 64.66 13.24 -58.23
C GLY A 838 63.97 11.89 -58.52
N GLY A 839 63.25 11.83 -59.66
CA GLY A 839 63.69 10.91 -60.72
C GLY A 839 62.83 9.69 -61.09
N SER A 840 62.18 9.82 -62.26
CA SER A 840 62.22 8.85 -63.37
C SER A 840 61.65 7.41 -63.28
N THR A 841 60.52 7.22 -63.98
CA THR A 841 60.44 6.41 -65.23
C THR A 841 60.01 4.92 -65.21
N LEU A 842 58.74 4.71 -65.60
CA LEU A 842 58.19 3.70 -66.55
C LEU A 842 58.27 2.16 -66.32
N SER A 843 57.07 1.54 -66.31
CA SER A 843 56.60 0.42 -67.21
C SER A 843 57.19 -1.01 -67.04
N PHE A 844 56.58 -2.13 -67.47
CA PHE A 844 55.55 -2.37 -68.52
C PHE A 844 54.46 -3.42 -68.17
N THR A 845 53.37 -3.28 -68.93
CA THR A 845 52.18 -4.11 -69.20
C THR A 845 52.26 -5.66 -69.27
N ALA A 846 51.15 -6.32 -68.89
CA ALA A 846 50.32 -7.25 -69.70
C ALA A 846 49.08 -7.70 -68.86
N GLY A 847 47.91 -8.05 -69.41
CA GLY A 847 47.39 -8.05 -70.77
C GLY A 847 45.96 -8.66 -70.80
N GLU A 848 45.11 -8.17 -71.70
CA GLU A 848 43.71 -8.59 -72.02
C GLU A 848 43.42 -10.12 -71.98
N LYS A 849 42.19 -10.63 -71.79
CA LYS A 849 40.79 -10.11 -71.96
C LYS A 849 39.84 -10.91 -71.00
N ASP A 850 38.49 -10.93 -70.99
CA ASP A 850 37.43 -10.47 -71.92
C ASP A 850 36.11 -10.08 -71.17
N ILE A 851 34.94 -10.14 -71.82
CA ILE A 851 33.69 -9.39 -71.48
C ILE A 851 32.44 -10.30 -71.24
N LEU A 852 31.36 -9.69 -70.72
CA LEU A 852 29.94 -10.12 -70.55
C LEU A 852 29.57 -10.59 -69.11
N ASP A 853 28.49 -10.12 -68.47
CA ASP A 853 27.55 -9.04 -68.86
C ASP A 853 26.91 -8.33 -67.64
N ILE A 854 26.25 -7.19 -67.86
CA ILE A 854 25.73 -6.31 -66.78
C ILE A 854 24.19 -6.19 -66.81
N TYR A 855 23.56 -6.14 -65.64
CA TYR A 855 22.24 -5.51 -65.47
C TYR A 855 22.21 -4.58 -64.25
N VAL A 856 21.54 -3.44 -64.38
CA VAL A 856 21.41 -2.36 -63.39
C VAL A 856 19.98 -1.86 -63.39
N GLU A 857 19.37 -1.66 -62.22
CA GLU A 857 18.08 -0.98 -62.10
C GLU A 857 18.27 0.55 -61.98
N PRO A 858 17.52 1.38 -62.74
CA PRO A 858 17.65 2.84 -62.75
C PRO A 858 16.72 3.55 -61.73
N PRO A 859 17.03 4.80 -61.35
CA PRO A 859 16.23 5.60 -60.40
C PRO A 859 15.16 6.48 -61.06
N VAL A 860 14.24 7.03 -60.26
CA VAL A 860 13.34 8.15 -60.63
C VAL A 860 13.31 9.20 -59.50
N VAL A 861 13.10 10.46 -59.87
CA VAL A 861 13.30 11.69 -59.06
C VAL A 861 12.00 12.55 -59.13
N PRO A 862 11.64 13.34 -58.09
CA PRO A 862 10.30 13.98 -57.96
C PRO A 862 10.19 15.36 -58.64
N ILE A 863 8.98 15.99 -58.64
CA ILE A 863 8.74 17.46 -58.78
C ILE A 863 7.27 17.85 -58.39
N SER A 864 6.92 19.14 -58.47
CA SER A 864 6.04 19.95 -57.58
C SER A 864 4.64 20.43 -58.09
N GLU A 865 3.79 20.82 -57.11
CA GLU A 865 2.88 22.01 -57.05
C GLU A 865 1.63 22.27 -57.98
N ILE A 866 0.47 22.50 -57.32
CA ILE A 866 -0.51 23.67 -57.41
C ILE A 866 -1.10 24.05 -58.80
N PRO A 867 -2.46 24.14 -59.02
CA PRO A 867 -3.36 25.15 -58.41
C PRO A 867 -4.85 24.70 -58.16
N ALA A 868 -5.78 25.65 -57.93
CA ALA A 868 -7.17 25.44 -57.46
C ALA A 868 -8.26 26.21 -58.24
N SER A 869 -9.57 25.84 -58.09
CA SER A 869 -10.75 26.75 -58.17
C SER A 869 -12.14 26.06 -57.96
N SER A 870 -13.07 26.83 -57.35
CA SER A 870 -14.58 26.88 -57.39
C SER A 870 -15.41 25.87 -58.21
N THR A 871 -16.65 25.45 -57.86
CA THR A 871 -17.65 25.84 -56.80
C THR A 871 -18.64 24.64 -56.49
N GLU A 872 -19.89 24.67 -55.94
CA GLU A 872 -20.93 25.69 -55.61
C GLU A 872 -21.96 25.26 -54.52
N VAL A 873 -22.67 26.25 -53.94
CA VAL A 873 -24.03 26.35 -53.30
C VAL A 873 -24.82 25.04 -52.92
N VAL A 874 -25.06 24.66 -51.65
CA VAL A 874 -25.89 25.26 -50.53
C VAL A 874 -27.43 25.12 -50.75
N PRO A 875 -28.20 24.42 -49.87
CA PRO A 875 -28.72 25.04 -48.61
C PRO A 875 -28.80 24.17 -47.33
N HIS A 876 -29.08 24.84 -46.19
CA HIS A 876 -28.98 24.33 -44.80
C HIS A 876 -30.26 23.65 -44.23
N ALA A 877 -30.07 22.82 -43.20
CA ALA A 877 -31.01 22.62 -42.08
C ALA A 877 -30.27 22.32 -40.75
N ASN A 878 -30.86 22.74 -39.63
CA ASN A 878 -30.25 22.90 -38.29
C ASN A 878 -29.88 21.60 -37.53
N LEU A 879 -28.79 21.67 -36.74
CA LEU A 879 -28.57 21.29 -35.30
C LEU A 879 -29.21 20.00 -34.67
N PRO A 880 -28.64 19.42 -33.57
CA PRO A 880 -27.42 19.76 -32.84
C PRO A 880 -26.44 18.56 -32.60
N ILE A 881 -25.42 18.82 -31.77
CA ILE A 881 -24.43 17.90 -31.18
C ILE A 881 -25.09 16.67 -30.52
N ASP A 882 -24.68 15.45 -30.89
CA ASP A 882 -24.03 14.50 -29.98
C ASP A 882 -23.38 13.30 -30.72
N GLN A 883 -22.63 12.46 -30.00
CA GLN A 883 -22.02 11.18 -30.42
C GLN A 883 -20.92 11.22 -31.52
N GLN A 884 -19.66 11.23 -31.09
CA GLN A 884 -18.56 10.59 -31.82
C GLN A 884 -17.96 9.46 -30.96
N PHE A 885 -17.97 8.23 -31.48
CA PHE A 885 -17.17 7.13 -30.93
C PHE A 885 -15.85 7.00 -31.71
N PRO A 886 -14.72 6.65 -31.05
CA PRO A 886 -13.39 6.67 -31.66
C PRO A 886 -13.13 5.47 -32.59
N LEU A 887 -12.19 5.64 -33.52
CA LEU A 887 -11.84 4.63 -34.52
C LEU A 887 -11.10 3.43 -33.91
N GLY A 888 -11.56 2.22 -34.26
CA GLY A 888 -10.76 1.00 -34.31
C GLY A 888 -10.54 0.57 -35.76
N ALA A 889 -9.35 0.05 -36.09
CA ALA A 889 -9.03 -0.35 -37.46
C ALA A 889 -9.54 -1.76 -37.78
N TRP A 890 -10.23 -1.89 -38.92
CA TRP A 890 -10.71 -3.16 -39.47
C TRP A 890 -9.68 -3.78 -40.42
N VAL A 891 -9.68 -5.11 -40.53
CA VAL A 891 -8.92 -5.84 -41.58
C VAL A 891 -9.92 -6.56 -42.47
N GLY A 892 -9.79 -6.38 -43.78
CA GLY A 892 -10.66 -7.02 -44.77
C GLY A 892 -10.21 -8.44 -45.10
N ALA A 893 -11.14 -9.39 -45.12
CA ALA A 893 -10.88 -10.75 -45.56
C ALA A 893 -10.99 -10.84 -47.10
N MET A 894 -10.01 -11.49 -47.74
CA MET A 894 -9.96 -11.69 -49.19
C MET A 894 -10.24 -13.14 -49.58
N ASP A 895 -10.85 -13.35 -50.74
CA ASP A 895 -11.00 -14.68 -51.35
C ASP A 895 -9.73 -15.15 -52.07
N VAL A 896 -9.80 -16.35 -52.67
CA VAL A 896 -8.69 -16.98 -53.41
C VAL A 896 -8.35 -16.23 -54.72
N ALA A 897 -9.16 -15.25 -55.13
CA ALA A 897 -8.89 -14.35 -56.25
C ALA A 897 -8.39 -12.95 -55.82
N GLY A 898 -8.27 -12.69 -54.50
CA GLY A 898 -7.78 -11.43 -53.95
C GLY A 898 -8.84 -10.33 -53.82
N VAL A 899 -10.13 -10.66 -53.95
CA VAL A 899 -11.23 -9.70 -53.77
C VAL A 899 -11.64 -9.66 -52.30
N VAL A 900 -11.75 -8.47 -51.71
CA VAL A 900 -12.25 -8.31 -50.32
C VAL A 900 -13.74 -8.63 -50.28
N VAL A 901 -14.14 -9.56 -49.42
CA VAL A 901 -15.53 -10.06 -49.36
C VAL A 901 -16.27 -9.60 -48.11
N ASP A 902 -15.57 -9.39 -46.98
CA ASP A 902 -16.18 -8.85 -45.75
C ASP A 902 -15.12 -8.18 -44.82
N HIS A 903 -15.54 -7.63 -43.69
CA HIS A 903 -14.71 -6.99 -42.66
C HIS A 903 -14.88 -7.69 -41.31
N VAL A 904 -13.77 -8.03 -40.64
CA VAL A 904 -13.79 -8.89 -39.44
C VAL A 904 -12.96 -8.29 -38.30
N GLU A 905 -13.41 -8.48 -37.06
CA GLU A 905 -12.69 -8.06 -35.85
C GLU A 905 -11.50 -8.99 -35.51
N PRO A 906 -10.43 -8.48 -34.86
CA PRO A 906 -9.13 -9.18 -34.78
C PRO A 906 -9.06 -10.48 -33.96
N ASP A 907 -10.09 -10.84 -33.19
CA ASP A 907 -10.07 -11.91 -32.17
C ASP A 907 -10.97 -13.13 -32.50
N SER A 908 -11.50 -13.21 -33.72
CA SER A 908 -12.32 -14.34 -34.18
C SER A 908 -11.47 -15.52 -34.71
N VAL A 909 -12.00 -16.75 -34.63
CA VAL A 909 -11.29 -17.98 -35.03
C VAL A 909 -12.17 -18.84 -35.94
N GLU A 910 -11.60 -19.29 -37.06
CA GLU A 910 -12.24 -20.14 -38.06
C GLU A 910 -12.35 -21.60 -37.62
N LEU A 911 -13.48 -22.22 -37.95
CA LEU A 911 -13.68 -23.68 -37.87
C LEU A 911 -13.70 -24.26 -39.29
N ALA A 912 -12.71 -25.09 -39.61
CA ALA A 912 -12.65 -25.85 -40.85
C ALA A 912 -13.00 -27.33 -40.65
N ASP A 913 -13.54 -27.96 -41.70
CA ASP A 913 -13.80 -29.40 -41.75
C ASP A 913 -12.51 -30.23 -41.97
N ARG A 914 -12.65 -31.57 -42.05
CA ARG A 914 -11.51 -32.48 -42.28
C ARG A 914 -10.93 -32.46 -43.70
N ALA A 915 -11.52 -31.70 -44.62
CA ALA A 915 -11.00 -31.44 -45.95
C ALA A 915 -10.40 -30.02 -46.09
N GLY A 916 -10.51 -29.18 -45.06
CA GLY A 916 -10.00 -27.81 -45.03
C GLY A 916 -11.02 -26.73 -45.38
N ASN A 917 -12.30 -27.06 -45.57
CA ASN A 917 -13.34 -26.08 -45.89
C ASN A 917 -13.80 -25.37 -44.61
N ILE A 918 -13.79 -24.02 -44.61
CA ILE A 918 -14.31 -23.23 -43.49
C ILE A 918 -15.85 -23.39 -43.42
N ILE A 919 -16.36 -23.80 -42.27
CA ILE A 919 -17.77 -24.09 -42.00
C ILE A 919 -18.35 -23.24 -40.85
N GLY A 920 -17.60 -22.27 -40.32
CA GLY A 920 -18.12 -21.24 -39.41
C GLY A 920 -17.06 -20.38 -38.72
N LEU A 921 -17.51 -19.22 -38.24
CA LEU A 921 -16.77 -18.27 -37.40
C LEU A 921 -17.54 -18.06 -36.08
N TYR A 922 -16.85 -17.90 -34.95
CA TYR A 922 -17.48 -17.68 -33.64
C TYR A 922 -16.73 -16.65 -32.78
N HIS A 923 -17.50 -15.83 -32.05
CA HIS A 923 -17.01 -14.83 -31.10
C HIS A 923 -16.76 -15.44 -29.70
N ARG A 924 -15.70 -15.03 -29.03
CA ARG A 924 -15.07 -15.81 -27.93
C ARG A 924 -15.66 -15.61 -26.52
N SER A 925 -16.87 -15.06 -26.42
CA SER A 925 -17.43 -14.55 -25.15
C SER A 925 -18.71 -15.26 -24.67
N VAL A 926 -18.90 -16.55 -24.97
CA VAL A 926 -20.12 -17.31 -24.61
C VAL A 926 -19.78 -18.66 -23.95
N CYS A 927 -20.45 -18.94 -22.82
CA CYS A 927 -20.53 -20.20 -22.05
C CYS A 927 -19.28 -20.75 -21.31
N GLU A 928 -19.44 -20.91 -19.99
CA GLU A 928 -18.69 -21.90 -19.22
C GLU A 928 -19.22 -23.32 -19.48
N MET A 929 -18.34 -24.33 -19.63
CA MET A 929 -18.37 -25.52 -18.74
C MET A 929 -17.22 -26.55 -18.97
N ARG A 930 -16.61 -26.95 -17.83
CA ARG A 930 -15.86 -28.21 -17.57
C ARG A 930 -14.48 -28.41 -18.27
N LYS A 931 -13.62 -29.17 -17.59
CA LYS A 931 -12.25 -29.57 -17.99
C LYS A 931 -12.17 -31.09 -18.22
N PRO A 932 -11.08 -31.60 -18.83
CA PRO A 932 -10.10 -32.31 -17.97
C PRO A 932 -8.61 -32.00 -18.20
N VAL A 933 -7.88 -32.14 -17.08
CA VAL A 933 -6.45 -32.46 -16.82
C VAL A 933 -5.72 -33.31 -17.89
N ILE A 934 -4.39 -33.35 -18.04
CA ILE A 934 -3.22 -33.06 -17.14
C ILE A 934 -2.03 -32.47 -17.99
N ASP A 935 -0.75 -32.26 -17.61
CA ASP A 935 0.09 -32.50 -16.39
C ASP A 935 1.35 -31.57 -16.31
N SER A 936 2.04 -31.57 -15.14
CA SER A 936 3.46 -31.20 -14.91
C SER A 936 3.88 -29.71 -15.17
N ILE A 937 4.90 -29.06 -14.57
CA ILE A 937 5.73 -29.19 -13.34
C ILE A 937 6.57 -27.87 -13.23
N PRO A 938 7.21 -27.45 -12.10
CA PRO A 938 7.10 -27.80 -10.67
C PRO A 938 6.68 -26.59 -9.79
N LYS A 939 6.94 -26.64 -8.47
CA LYS A 939 7.15 -25.49 -7.56
C LYS A 939 8.09 -25.93 -6.40
N PRO A 940 8.63 -25.04 -5.54
CA PRO A 940 9.84 -25.32 -4.75
C PRO A 940 9.68 -26.41 -3.68
N VAL A 941 10.78 -27.10 -3.40
CA VAL A 941 10.90 -28.16 -2.40
C VAL A 941 11.03 -27.58 -0.99
N ILE A 942 10.25 -28.11 -0.05
CA ILE A 942 10.54 -28.11 1.39
C ILE A 942 10.25 -29.53 1.87
N GLU A 943 11.26 -30.23 2.39
CA GLU A 943 11.07 -31.53 3.02
C GLU A 943 10.59 -31.37 4.46
N ILE A 944 9.72 -32.28 4.93
CA ILE A 944 9.37 -32.42 6.34
C ILE A 944 9.52 -33.91 6.71
N VAL A 945 10.44 -34.18 7.64
CA VAL A 945 10.69 -35.51 8.20
C VAL A 945 9.60 -35.86 9.23
N ALA A 946 9.39 -37.15 9.50
CA ALA A 946 8.26 -37.65 10.28
C ALA A 946 8.17 -37.08 11.72
N GLY A 947 7.09 -36.35 12.00
CA GLY A 947 6.72 -35.86 13.34
C GLY A 947 5.71 -34.71 13.27
N CYS A 948 4.49 -34.89 13.80
CA CYS A 948 3.42 -33.88 13.80
C CYS A 948 3.73 -32.73 14.81
N PRO A 949 3.28 -31.47 14.57
CA PRO A 949 1.89 -31.11 14.90
C PRO A 949 1.16 -30.03 14.06
N HIS A 950 -0.03 -30.38 13.58
CA HIS A 950 -1.32 -29.63 13.59
C HIS A 950 -1.52 -28.23 12.94
N PHE A 951 -2.75 -28.05 12.44
CA PHE A 951 -3.49 -26.78 12.29
C PHE A 951 -4.90 -26.99 12.88
N GLN A 952 -5.57 -25.94 13.37
CA GLN A 952 -6.82 -26.05 14.13
C GLN A 952 -7.91 -25.08 13.65
N GLU A 953 -9.10 -25.61 13.38
CA GLU A 953 -10.36 -24.87 13.36
C GLU A 953 -11.51 -25.83 13.75
N GLY A 954 -12.57 -25.34 14.41
CA GLY A 954 -13.80 -26.10 14.65
C GLY A 954 -13.75 -27.35 15.56
N GLY A 955 -12.58 -27.77 16.05
CA GLY A 955 -12.43 -28.87 17.02
C GLY A 955 -12.34 -30.29 16.44
N VAL A 956 -11.95 -30.43 15.17
CA VAL A 956 -11.75 -31.74 14.50
C VAL A 956 -10.30 -31.87 14.02
N TYR A 957 -9.71 -33.05 14.20
CA TYR A 957 -8.35 -33.38 13.73
C TYR A 957 -8.40 -34.26 12.47
N TYR A 958 -7.47 -34.04 11.54
CA TYR A 958 -7.38 -34.75 10.27
C TYR A 958 -6.25 -35.79 10.26
N SER A 959 -6.52 -37.00 9.77
CA SER A 959 -5.49 -37.98 9.41
C SER A 959 -6.02 -38.98 8.38
N ALA A 960 -5.29 -39.16 7.28
CA ALA A 960 -5.46 -40.20 6.28
C ALA A 960 -4.13 -40.38 5.51
N LYS A 961 -3.97 -41.48 4.75
CA LYS A 961 -2.76 -41.71 3.94
C LYS A 961 -2.59 -40.63 2.84
N VAL A 962 -1.35 -40.45 2.41
CA VAL A 962 -0.90 -39.45 1.43
C VAL A 962 -1.76 -39.45 0.16
N GLY A 963 -2.29 -38.29 -0.23
CA GLY A 963 -2.91 -38.09 -1.55
C GLY A 963 -4.09 -37.11 -1.56
N GLU A 964 -5.23 -37.54 -1.03
CA GLU A 964 -6.53 -36.88 -1.28
C GLU A 964 -7.17 -36.22 -0.04
N LYS A 965 -8.00 -35.18 -0.28
CA LYS A 965 -8.75 -34.46 0.75
C LYS A 965 -10.26 -34.69 0.57
N PHE A 966 -10.92 -35.17 1.62
CA PHE A 966 -12.38 -35.32 1.67
C PHE A 966 -13.01 -34.21 2.54
N LYS A 967 -14.23 -33.78 2.20
CA LYS A 967 -14.98 -32.76 2.96
C LYS A 967 -16.33 -33.32 3.41
N ILE A 968 -16.44 -33.67 4.70
CA ILE A 968 -17.71 -34.03 5.34
C ILE A 968 -18.63 -32.80 5.27
N LYS A 969 -19.83 -32.96 4.70
CA LYS A 969 -20.75 -31.83 4.47
C LYS A 969 -21.58 -31.49 5.72
N LYS A 970 -22.03 -32.51 6.46
CA LYS A 970 -22.73 -32.40 7.74
C LYS A 970 -22.72 -33.77 8.45
N ILE A 971 -22.72 -33.78 9.78
CA ILE A 971 -23.09 -34.96 10.58
C ILE A 971 -24.54 -34.74 11.03
N LEU A 972 -25.43 -35.69 10.73
CA LEU A 972 -26.85 -35.59 11.06
C LEU A 972 -27.03 -36.11 12.50
N THR A 973 -27.59 -35.29 13.39
CA THR A 973 -27.67 -35.60 14.83
C THR A 973 -29.09 -35.53 15.37
N THR A 974 -30.04 -35.03 14.59
CA THR A 974 -31.46 -34.91 14.95
C THR A 974 -32.36 -35.46 13.84
N LYS A 975 -33.59 -35.89 14.18
CA LYS A 975 -34.53 -36.44 13.19
C LYS A 975 -34.97 -35.40 12.14
N ASP A 976 -35.06 -34.12 12.53
CA ASP A 976 -35.43 -33.02 11.63
C ASP A 976 -34.45 -32.85 10.47
N GLU A 977 -33.16 -33.05 10.72
CA GLU A 977 -32.11 -32.99 9.70
C GLU A 977 -32.17 -34.15 8.70
N LEU A 978 -32.79 -35.28 9.08
CA LEU A 978 -33.00 -36.42 8.19
C LEU A 978 -34.24 -36.22 7.31
N VAL A 979 -35.34 -35.69 7.87
CA VAL A 979 -36.57 -35.34 7.12
C VAL A 979 -36.28 -34.29 6.05
N GLY A 980 -35.41 -33.32 6.34
CA GLY A 980 -34.96 -32.31 5.36
C GLY A 980 -34.08 -32.85 4.21
N ILE A 981 -33.73 -34.13 4.22
CA ILE A 981 -32.94 -34.80 3.16
C ILE A 981 -33.76 -35.90 2.46
N LEU A 982 -34.72 -36.51 3.15
CA LEU A 982 -35.66 -37.51 2.62
C LEU A 982 -37.10 -36.95 2.61
N PRO A 983 -37.46 -36.08 1.63
CA PRO A 983 -38.77 -35.45 1.58
C PRO A 983 -39.87 -36.49 1.38
N GLY A 984 -40.85 -36.52 2.29
CA GLY A 984 -42.00 -37.42 2.26
C GLY A 984 -42.09 -38.41 3.44
N VAL A 985 -41.05 -38.53 4.27
CA VAL A 985 -41.05 -39.40 5.46
C VAL A 985 -41.52 -38.64 6.71
N ASP A 986 -42.54 -39.12 7.43
CA ASP A 986 -42.96 -38.51 8.72
C ASP A 986 -41.87 -38.75 9.78
N LYS A 987 -41.53 -37.68 10.52
CA LYS A 987 -40.58 -37.67 11.64
C LYS A 987 -40.80 -38.77 12.69
N ARG A 988 -42.03 -39.29 12.80
CA ARG A 988 -42.44 -40.39 13.68
C ARG A 988 -41.98 -41.77 13.19
N GLU A 989 -41.84 -41.98 11.88
CA GLU A 989 -41.45 -43.28 11.30
C GLU A 989 -39.93 -43.53 11.34
N ILE A 990 -39.12 -42.48 11.53
CA ILE A 990 -37.66 -42.56 11.65
C ILE A 990 -37.26 -43.18 12.99
N SER A 991 -36.49 -44.28 12.99
CA SER A 991 -35.98 -44.90 14.23
C SER A 991 -34.81 -44.10 14.84
N ILE A 992 -34.50 -44.31 16.13
CA ILE A 992 -33.33 -43.67 16.79
C ILE A 992 -32.01 -44.24 16.24
N GLU A 993 -32.02 -45.44 15.68
CA GLU A 993 -30.82 -46.10 15.16
C GLU A 993 -30.32 -45.45 13.85
N MET A 994 -31.25 -44.93 13.03
CA MET A 994 -30.94 -44.17 11.80
C MET A 994 -30.11 -42.89 12.02
N LEU A 995 -29.97 -42.42 13.26
CA LEU A 995 -29.17 -41.24 13.62
C LEU A 995 -27.64 -41.49 13.68
N HIS A 996 -27.15 -42.65 13.21
CA HIS A 996 -25.73 -43.05 13.26
C HIS A 996 -25.12 -43.26 11.86
N VAL A 997 -25.66 -42.58 10.84
CA VAL A 997 -25.25 -42.75 9.45
C VAL A 997 -24.66 -41.44 8.90
N VAL A 998 -23.45 -41.51 8.35
CA VAL A 998 -22.79 -40.34 7.74
C VAL A 998 -23.03 -40.36 6.23
N CYS A 999 -23.55 -39.25 5.69
CA CYS A 999 -23.68 -39.04 4.24
C CYS A 999 -22.40 -38.40 3.68
N LEU A 1000 -21.81 -39.05 2.68
CA LEU A 1000 -20.60 -38.57 2.00
C LEU A 1000 -20.94 -38.14 0.57
N LYS A 1001 -20.35 -37.01 0.12
CA LYS A 1001 -20.37 -36.63 -1.30
C LYS A 1001 -19.11 -37.16 -1.96
N GLU A 1002 -19.26 -38.05 -2.94
CA GLU A 1002 -18.12 -38.60 -3.68
C GLU A 1002 -17.34 -37.51 -4.44
N SER A 1003 -16.03 -37.72 -4.54
CA SER A 1003 -15.13 -36.96 -5.40
C SER A 1003 -15.12 -37.62 -6.78
N PRO A 1004 -15.05 -36.88 -7.91
CA PRO A 1004 -14.97 -37.46 -9.25
C PRO A 1004 -13.65 -38.23 -9.55
N LYS A 1005 -12.84 -38.53 -8.52
CA LYS A 1005 -11.64 -39.37 -8.58
C LYS A 1005 -11.66 -40.59 -7.65
N THR A 1006 -12.69 -40.73 -6.79
CA THR A 1006 -12.72 -41.77 -5.75
C THR A 1006 -14.13 -42.33 -5.60
N THR A 1007 -14.34 -43.57 -6.04
CA THR A 1007 -15.59 -44.32 -5.92
C THR A 1007 -15.54 -45.31 -4.76
N PHE A 1008 -16.51 -45.23 -3.83
CA PHE A 1008 -16.65 -46.22 -2.75
C PHE A 1008 -17.60 -47.36 -3.16
N ASN A 1009 -17.18 -48.60 -2.96
CA ASN A 1009 -17.98 -49.79 -3.21
C ASN A 1009 -18.80 -50.17 -1.96
N VAL A 1010 -19.93 -50.85 -2.19
CA VAL A 1010 -20.73 -51.40 -1.09
C VAL A 1010 -19.93 -52.52 -0.41
N GLY A 1011 -19.69 -52.40 0.90
CA GLY A 1011 -18.82 -53.28 1.67
C GLY A 1011 -17.45 -52.69 2.03
N ASP A 1012 -17.03 -51.57 1.43
CA ASP A 1012 -15.76 -50.93 1.79
C ASP A 1012 -15.76 -50.49 3.26
N THR A 1013 -14.64 -50.72 3.97
CA THR A 1013 -14.50 -50.36 5.39
C THR A 1013 -13.70 -49.08 5.56
N VAL A 1014 -14.26 -48.09 6.27
CA VAL A 1014 -13.68 -46.76 6.46
C VAL A 1014 -13.50 -46.43 7.96
N GLU A 1015 -12.39 -45.77 8.29
CA GLU A 1015 -12.10 -45.32 9.66
C GLU A 1015 -12.75 -43.96 9.94
N ILE A 1016 -13.49 -43.86 11.04
CA ILE A 1016 -14.19 -42.65 11.51
C ILE A 1016 -13.53 -42.20 12.81
N LEU A 1017 -12.88 -41.04 12.75
CA LEU A 1017 -12.15 -40.42 13.86
C LEU A 1017 -13.05 -39.40 14.58
N ASN A 1018 -13.25 -39.60 15.89
CA ASN A 1018 -13.90 -38.63 16.77
C ASN A 1018 -12.96 -38.33 17.96
N SER A 1019 -13.09 -37.16 18.59
CA SER A 1019 -12.11 -36.61 19.55
C SER A 1019 -11.89 -37.42 20.83
N LYS A 1020 -12.65 -38.51 21.05
CA LYS A 1020 -12.48 -39.45 22.17
C LYS A 1020 -12.50 -40.94 21.79
N THR A 1021 -12.79 -41.31 20.52
CA THR A 1021 -12.84 -42.71 20.08
C THR A 1021 -12.50 -42.88 18.59
N LYS A 1022 -11.82 -43.98 18.26
CA LYS A 1022 -11.75 -44.54 16.90
C LYS A 1022 -12.92 -45.50 16.69
N SER A 1023 -13.49 -45.50 15.50
CA SER A 1023 -14.52 -46.45 15.08
C SER A 1023 -14.36 -46.78 13.60
N THR A 1024 -14.73 -47.98 13.18
CA THR A 1024 -14.82 -48.34 11.75
C THR A 1024 -16.29 -48.38 11.33
N GLY A 1025 -16.57 -48.05 10.08
CA GLY A 1025 -17.90 -48.17 9.47
C GLY A 1025 -17.81 -48.86 8.11
N VAL A 1026 -18.92 -49.43 7.65
CA VAL A 1026 -19.02 -50.09 6.35
C VAL A 1026 -19.85 -49.22 5.40
N VAL A 1027 -19.40 -49.09 4.15
CA VAL A 1027 -20.09 -48.34 3.10
C VAL A 1027 -21.29 -49.11 2.58
N GLU A 1028 -22.43 -48.43 2.51
CA GLU A 1028 -23.68 -48.89 1.88
C GLU A 1028 -24.18 -47.81 0.91
N ARG A 1029 -24.82 -48.21 -0.19
CA ARG A 1029 -25.42 -47.28 -1.16
C ARG A 1029 -26.93 -47.43 -1.11
N ILE A 1030 -27.64 -46.31 -0.94
CA ILE A 1030 -29.10 -46.23 -0.91
C ILE A 1030 -29.49 -44.99 -1.72
N ASP A 1031 -30.36 -45.18 -2.71
CA ASP A 1031 -30.99 -44.16 -3.55
C ASP A 1031 -30.00 -43.15 -4.16
N GLY A 1032 -28.88 -43.67 -4.68
CA GLY A 1032 -27.82 -42.91 -5.32
C GLY A 1032 -26.79 -42.26 -4.38
N TYR A 1033 -27.04 -42.24 -3.06
CA TYR A 1033 -26.15 -41.65 -2.06
C TYR A 1033 -25.24 -42.69 -1.39
N VAL A 1034 -24.04 -42.25 -1.01
CA VAL A 1034 -23.07 -43.05 -0.25
C VAL A 1034 -23.26 -42.79 1.25
N TRP A 1035 -23.57 -43.86 1.96
CA TRP A 1035 -23.83 -43.87 3.40
C TRP A 1035 -22.79 -44.75 4.10
N VAL A 1036 -22.43 -44.39 5.33
CA VAL A 1036 -21.51 -45.19 6.15
C VAL A 1036 -22.22 -45.64 7.42
N ARG A 1037 -22.38 -46.96 7.59
CA ARG A 1037 -23.02 -47.58 8.76
C ARG A 1037 -21.99 -48.02 9.79
N GLN A 1038 -22.12 -47.52 11.02
CA GLN A 1038 -21.30 -47.97 12.16
C GLN A 1038 -21.88 -49.27 12.77
N PRO A 1039 -21.08 -50.33 12.99
CA PRO A 1039 -21.50 -51.52 13.70
C PRO A 1039 -21.45 -51.28 15.22
N LYS A 1040 -22.60 -51.17 15.89
CA LYS A 1040 -22.67 -51.18 17.35
C LYS A 1040 -22.51 -52.61 17.89
N LYS A 1041 -21.80 -52.74 19.02
CA LYS A 1041 -21.74 -53.99 19.78
C LYS A 1041 -23.13 -54.31 20.35
N ASN A 1042 -23.64 -55.50 20.03
CA ASN A 1042 -24.76 -56.18 20.69
C ASN A 1042 -26.10 -55.43 20.78
N VAL A 1043 -26.71 -55.08 19.64
CA VAL A 1043 -28.18 -55.07 19.49
C VAL A 1043 -28.52 -55.72 18.14
N ALA A 1044 -29.53 -56.58 18.11
CA ALA A 1044 -30.06 -57.19 16.89
C ALA A 1044 -31.48 -56.66 16.63
N CYS A 1045 -31.63 -55.79 15.63
CA CYS A 1045 -32.91 -55.20 15.25
C CYS A 1045 -33.34 -55.66 13.87
N SER A 1046 -34.11 -56.75 13.83
CA SER A 1046 -34.99 -57.03 12.69
C SER A 1046 -36.20 -56.09 12.75
N HIS A 1047 -36.40 -55.29 11.70
CA HIS A 1047 -37.69 -54.90 11.10
C HIS A 1047 -37.46 -53.89 9.97
N TYR A 1048 -37.29 -54.38 8.74
CA TYR A 1048 -37.39 -53.52 7.55
C TYR A 1048 -38.87 -53.17 7.33
N SER A 1049 -39.26 -51.91 7.54
CA SER A 1049 -40.61 -51.45 7.22
C SER A 1049 -40.86 -51.52 5.72
N HIS A 1050 -41.83 -52.35 5.31
CA HIS A 1050 -42.12 -52.65 3.90
C HIS A 1050 -42.62 -51.44 3.08
N ARG A 1051 -42.90 -50.29 3.71
CA ARG A 1051 -43.40 -49.07 3.06
C ARG A 1051 -42.32 -48.23 2.36
N LEU A 1052 -41.08 -48.23 2.85
CA LEU A 1052 -40.01 -47.38 2.29
C LEU A 1052 -39.55 -47.80 0.87
N ARG A 1053 -39.99 -48.95 0.35
CA ARG A 1053 -39.81 -49.33 -1.08
C ARG A 1053 -40.91 -48.79 -2.02
N LYS A 1054 -41.79 -47.90 -1.55
CA LYS A 1054 -42.95 -47.40 -2.33
C LYS A 1054 -43.01 -45.88 -2.53
N VAL A 1055 -42.04 -45.15 -2.00
CA VAL A 1055 -41.70 -43.79 -2.43
C VAL A 1055 -40.32 -43.95 -3.08
N GLY A 1056 -40.20 -43.61 -4.37
CA GLY A 1056 -39.02 -43.88 -5.19
C GLY A 1056 -38.22 -42.64 -5.55
#